data_AF-A0A363RSA8-F1
#
_entry.id   AF-A0A363RSA8-F1
#
_cell.length_a   1.000
_cell.length_b   1.000
_cell.length_c   1.000
_cell.angle_alpha   90.00
_cell.angle_beta   90.00
_cell.angle_gamma   90.00
#
_symmetry.space_group_name_H-M   'P 1'
#
loop_
_entity.id
_entity.type
_entity.pdbx_description
1 polymer ?
#
loop_
_entity_poly.entity_id
_entity_poly.type
_entity_poly.pdbx_seq_one_letter_code
_entity_poly.pdbx_strand_id
1 'polypeptide(L)'
;MDESITQRAVSLFHALLAIHQYSTAEHDECTYVPFRPQLFSQGEMPSLTLHLLSDRVPRKLLGTSAWYHDQDDRVASVMVPKARADLWRVGWAVADVLGVAADMSGETGERDEQLDDFGDSHGEQGDTEFSPVHAQKELEGYVLRQQLRKLQGAYLSEAQVETERVTSLDLPSTVRRALELLHTYPSAQSLHEQVRHVLLVETESRAMALRLKRRSGDDLRYAMHRIFPDALARLPLWSLEGLKLELPPEHEVPLRPELTLMQSLYRVMYPASASSDEVDKDSLLRVALALAAVGIGLRGCVAALWGASVASRSERMAEHLNVPASWAMPDAVRFDPQSDYKAMRKKLFDGDWPELCKASPWQWMLALIGLLDAGYAMAFDPSEDAAEPLKRVFWALCVWQTESGSEADAVNSEVLQPRWPFDALPRFTSARCYELMQELPKALRELDKLCGMRVVRVRASAFGRGRNDTEFVDADGATWQLTKPQFTSLYDNTVEQHRPANSLRVLKVWSETRRTSDNELLAVHTLDAKLGRWLQMASVHMGEVEDLQDVPATPDAAKEDVVPMETESVNGGDSQSIPLPSEAGEALTTPVKRDSALVPVDLLRDGQQASWKQRFGAGRTSEDKGASVSSHFRIALLQWRIDDSYAHPVAEAGLNGLPLHETSLAELRKHLSGSFKDLNRAAKPGGEYQWGMDQVKAVSWPEHRRRVFLLEALEACHRLKVQLLVLPEVSVRPDTVSWLKDELRRYPDLAVLAGTYRHFGDSVDAEHLMEKMTLLWQPDDELADALGVKGSSEVFQFQRGKKYRAVAAHELFRPDVRVLAPLFTEECLLDILNGKRKGGWSSSQLKALVRALIHAPNKLRYCMELICSELFLLTSPANRKPLQQELAKVLKQFNGDASEVGQLVDSDFRELGELLTVAQSNRERRSVLLVPACTTRSNDYWHAGQASVLASGTATVFCNTHGAGGSCFIGIDSVVPQNGNHAGIVHLLTPYHGWHKGILQPNGRGALSKTDQALVVVDLDPVHVVSGKPRPQLLPEPMSLVAYLPIVEVVNKQENAENLSTALKDVLTPEGQSVLRRLLKAKTFPAPCAPPHEHDVFEEALTELLKAKRNDELKPDVGGEALDTFAALFGDESAVRERIMAWLKNRHQQPAPKAGEEKLEPAWLDFLVADLTWRANEDYAPSIRVPAWHGGVNPNSTKQDVGEV
;
A
#
# COMPACT_ATOMS: atom_id res chain seq x y z
N MET A 1 17.43 5.88 50.28
CA MET A 1 17.53 5.54 48.85
C MET A 1 16.12 5.26 48.41
N ASP A 2 15.57 6.09 47.53
CA ASP A 2 14.21 5.91 47.04
C ASP A 2 14.12 4.60 46.26
N GLU A 3 13.10 3.79 46.55
CA GLU A 3 12.80 2.57 45.83
C GLU A 3 12.52 2.93 44.36
N SER A 4 13.22 2.28 43.43
CA SER A 4 13.01 2.52 41.99
C SER A 4 11.61 2.10 41.54
N ILE A 5 11.08 2.68 40.46
CA ILE A 5 9.70 2.42 40.03
C ILE A 5 9.49 0.94 39.65
N THR A 6 10.54 0.30 39.13
CA THR A 6 10.60 -1.13 38.80
C THR A 6 10.52 -2.02 40.05
N GLN A 7 11.29 -1.70 41.09
CA GLN A 7 11.22 -2.40 42.40
C GLN A 7 9.86 -2.19 43.08
N ARG A 8 9.33 -0.97 43.03
CA ARG A 8 8.01 -0.63 43.56
C ARG A 8 6.90 -1.43 42.89
N ALA A 9 6.99 -1.67 41.58
CA ALA A 9 6.04 -2.52 40.85
C ALA A 9 6.02 -3.96 41.39
N VAL A 10 7.19 -4.52 41.72
CA VAL A 10 7.32 -5.87 42.30
C VAL A 10 6.70 -5.93 43.70
N SER A 11 7.04 -4.97 44.56
CA SER A 11 6.48 -4.83 45.91
C SER A 11 4.95 -4.73 45.86
N LEU A 12 4.40 -3.91 44.95
CA LEU A 12 2.96 -3.77 44.73
C LEU A 12 2.30 -5.05 44.23
N PHE A 13 2.92 -5.75 43.25
CA PHE A 13 2.37 -6.98 42.71
C PHE A 13 2.21 -8.05 43.80
N HIS A 14 3.23 -8.26 44.63
CA HIS A 14 3.15 -9.22 45.73
C HIS A 14 2.11 -8.83 46.79
N ALA A 15 2.03 -7.53 47.14
CA ALA A 15 1.05 -7.05 48.12
C ALA A 15 -0.40 -7.20 47.62
N LEU A 16 -0.68 -6.78 46.38
CA LEU A 16 -2.03 -6.88 45.79
C LEU A 16 -2.44 -8.32 45.51
N LEU A 17 -1.49 -9.19 45.14
CA LEU A 17 -1.75 -10.62 45.00
C LEU A 17 -2.10 -11.27 46.34
N ALA A 18 -1.38 -10.94 47.42
CA ALA A 18 -1.68 -11.44 48.75
C ALA A 18 -3.08 -11.01 49.22
N ILE A 19 -3.48 -9.76 48.94
CA ILE A 19 -4.85 -9.27 49.21
C ILE A 19 -5.88 -10.07 48.41
N HIS A 20 -5.61 -10.31 47.12
CA HIS A 20 -6.53 -11.05 46.24
C HIS A 20 -6.62 -12.55 46.58
N GLN A 21 -5.58 -13.12 47.20
CA GLN A 21 -5.54 -14.53 47.62
C GLN A 21 -5.93 -14.74 49.09
N TYR A 22 -6.21 -13.66 49.83
CA TYR A 22 -6.55 -13.72 51.25
C TYR A 22 -7.84 -14.53 51.49
N SER A 23 -7.69 -15.75 52.00
CA SER A 23 -8.82 -16.61 52.38
C SER A 23 -9.18 -16.40 53.85
N THR A 24 -10.44 -16.04 54.12
CA THR A 24 -10.99 -16.07 55.49
C THR A 24 -11.79 -17.34 55.68
N ALA A 25 -11.54 -18.05 56.78
CA ALA A 25 -11.92 -19.43 57.08
C ALA A 25 -13.41 -19.81 56.99
N GLU A 26 -14.31 -18.93 56.53
CA GLU A 26 -15.75 -19.19 56.49
C GLU A 26 -16.37 -19.25 55.09
N HIS A 27 -15.82 -18.64 54.02
CA HIS A 27 -16.49 -18.66 52.70
C HIS A 27 -15.49 -18.63 51.53
N ASP A 28 -15.19 -19.80 50.97
CA ASP A 28 -14.23 -20.02 49.85
C ASP A 28 -14.72 -19.49 48.48
N GLU A 29 -15.95 -18.95 48.41
CA GLU A 29 -16.57 -18.47 47.17
C GLU A 29 -16.32 -16.98 46.86
N CYS A 30 -15.77 -16.20 47.79
CA CYS A 30 -15.58 -14.75 47.64
C CYS A 30 -14.11 -14.32 47.71
N THR A 31 -13.76 -13.20 47.09
CA THR A 31 -12.41 -12.62 47.14
C THR A 31 -12.45 -11.09 47.21
N TYR A 32 -11.35 -10.48 47.65
CA TYR A 32 -11.09 -9.06 47.57
C TYR A 32 -10.43 -8.71 46.23
N VAL A 33 -10.98 -7.75 45.49
CA VAL A 33 -10.45 -7.36 44.19
C VAL A 33 -9.65 -6.07 44.35
N PRO A 34 -8.33 -6.07 44.07
CA PRO A 34 -7.54 -4.85 44.10
C PRO A 34 -7.96 -3.95 42.93
N PHE A 35 -8.39 -2.72 43.24
CA PHE A 35 -8.82 -1.71 42.27
C PHE A 35 -8.42 -0.32 42.78
N ARG A 36 -7.75 0.49 41.95
CA ARG A 36 -7.06 1.73 42.37
C ARG A 36 -7.89 2.67 43.27
N PRO A 37 -9.18 2.97 43.01
CA PRO A 37 -10.00 3.85 43.85
C PRO A 37 -10.28 3.30 45.25
N GLN A 38 -10.04 2.01 45.47
CA GLN A 38 -10.25 1.32 46.74
C GLN A 38 -8.95 1.14 47.53
N LEU A 39 -7.80 1.52 46.96
CA LEU A 39 -6.48 1.34 47.55
C LEU A 39 -6.00 2.65 48.18
N PHE A 40 -5.61 2.58 49.45
CA PHE A 40 -5.09 3.70 50.22
C PHE A 40 -3.75 3.33 50.82
N SER A 41 -2.76 4.22 50.74
CA SER A 41 -1.46 4.02 51.37
C SER A 41 -1.33 4.83 52.66
N GLN A 42 -0.85 4.21 53.73
CA GLN A 42 -0.55 4.86 55.00
C GLN A 42 0.95 4.71 55.34
N GLY A 43 1.62 5.84 55.62
CA GLY A 43 3.04 5.90 56.01
C GLY A 43 3.99 6.32 54.88
N GLU A 44 5.29 6.36 55.18
CA GLU A 44 6.39 6.57 54.21
C GLU A 44 7.22 5.28 54.06
N MET A 45 7.90 5.14 52.92
CA MET A 45 8.78 4.01 52.64
C MET A 45 9.90 3.91 53.70
N PRO A 46 10.24 2.71 54.20
CA PRO A 46 9.81 1.36 53.78
C PRO A 46 8.57 0.80 54.53
N SER A 47 7.91 1.60 55.36
CA SER A 47 6.77 1.18 56.21
C SER A 47 5.38 1.42 55.59
N LEU A 48 5.31 1.52 54.26
CA LEU A 48 4.09 1.82 53.52
C LEU A 48 3.08 0.67 53.68
N THR A 49 1.99 0.91 54.42
CA THR A 49 0.89 -0.05 54.55
C THR A 49 -0.19 0.26 53.54
N LEU A 50 -0.57 -0.72 52.72
CA LEU A 50 -1.58 -0.56 51.69
C LEU A 50 -2.91 -1.16 52.18
N HIS A 51 -3.92 -0.31 52.31
CA HIS A 51 -5.27 -0.65 52.77
C HIS A 51 -6.21 -0.77 51.57
N LEU A 52 -6.96 -1.87 51.47
CA LEU A 52 -8.05 -2.02 50.52
C LEU A 52 -9.39 -1.82 51.24
N LEU A 53 -10.16 -0.82 50.84
CA LEU A 53 -11.52 -0.59 51.30
C LEU A 53 -12.50 -1.06 50.22
N SER A 54 -12.94 -2.32 50.32
CA SER A 54 -13.80 -2.93 49.31
C SER A 54 -14.67 -4.04 49.91
N ASP A 55 -15.88 -4.20 49.37
CA ASP A 55 -16.74 -5.33 49.69
C ASP A 55 -16.21 -6.61 49.03
N ARG A 56 -16.52 -7.76 49.62
CA ARG A 56 -16.14 -9.06 49.06
C ARG A 56 -16.94 -9.35 47.80
N VAL A 57 -16.26 -9.78 46.74
CA VAL A 57 -16.89 -10.11 45.46
C VAL A 57 -16.90 -11.64 45.23
N PRO A 58 -18.04 -12.25 44.89
CA PRO A 58 -18.10 -13.67 44.52
C PRO A 58 -17.23 -13.98 43.30
N ARG A 59 -16.35 -14.99 43.39
CA ARG A 59 -15.40 -15.38 42.32
C ARG A 59 -16.09 -15.68 40.99
N LYS A 60 -17.30 -16.24 41.04
CA LYS A 60 -18.14 -16.54 39.86
C LYS A 60 -18.56 -15.31 39.05
N LEU A 61 -18.57 -14.12 39.65
CA LEU A 61 -18.97 -12.87 39.00
C LEU A 61 -17.81 -12.13 38.34
N LEU A 62 -16.55 -12.51 38.63
CA LEU A 62 -15.37 -11.81 38.13
C LEU A 62 -15.02 -12.18 36.68
N GLY A 63 -15.44 -13.36 36.20
CA GLY A 63 -15.24 -13.81 34.82
C GLY A 63 -13.79 -13.73 34.36
N THR A 64 -13.54 -13.00 33.27
CA THR A 64 -12.23 -12.71 32.67
C THR A 64 -11.93 -11.21 32.62
N SER A 65 -12.63 -10.40 33.42
CA SER A 65 -12.51 -8.94 33.38
C SER A 65 -11.42 -8.43 34.32
N ALA A 66 -10.63 -7.46 33.87
CA ALA A 66 -9.76 -6.60 34.66
C ALA A 66 -10.12 -5.13 34.41
N TRP A 67 -9.70 -4.23 35.28
CA TRP A 67 -10.09 -2.81 35.26
C TRP A 67 -8.89 -1.89 35.42
N TYR A 68 -8.93 -0.72 34.79
CA TYR A 68 -7.90 0.30 34.86
C TYR A 68 -8.48 1.69 34.53
N HIS A 69 -7.72 2.76 34.77
CA HIS A 69 -8.09 4.13 34.39
C HIS A 69 -7.46 4.51 33.03
N ASP A 70 -8.29 5.00 32.09
CA ASP A 70 -7.83 5.51 30.79
C ASP A 70 -7.17 6.90 30.91
N GLN A 71 -6.80 7.51 29.77
CA GLN A 71 -6.16 8.83 29.75
C GLN A 71 -7.05 9.95 30.31
N ASP A 72 -8.38 9.75 30.32
CA ASP A 72 -9.36 10.68 30.86
C ASP A 72 -9.71 10.36 32.33
N ASP A 73 -8.93 9.49 32.99
CA ASP A 73 -9.16 8.99 34.36
C ASP A 73 -10.51 8.27 34.53
N ARG A 74 -11.04 7.67 33.45
CA ARG A 74 -12.28 6.89 33.47
C ARG A 74 -11.98 5.41 33.64
N VAL A 75 -12.84 4.72 34.38
CA VAL A 75 -12.72 3.27 34.59
C VAL A 75 -13.09 2.52 33.31
N ALA A 76 -12.10 1.87 32.71
CA ALA A 76 -12.26 0.97 31.57
C ALA A 76 -12.15 -0.51 32.01
N SER A 77 -12.74 -1.41 31.22
CA SER A 77 -12.68 -2.86 31.44
C SER A 77 -11.96 -3.54 30.28
N VAL A 78 -11.09 -4.50 30.59
CA VAL A 78 -10.32 -5.29 29.62
C VAL A 78 -10.43 -6.78 29.92
N MET A 79 -10.31 -7.61 28.89
CA MET A 79 -10.38 -9.06 29.01
C MET A 79 -8.99 -9.67 29.20
N VAL A 80 -8.83 -10.53 30.20
CA VAL A 80 -7.60 -11.27 30.52
C VAL A 80 -7.79 -12.79 30.33
N PRO A 81 -6.71 -13.57 30.14
CA PRO A 81 -6.83 -15.02 30.01
C PRO A 81 -7.61 -15.66 31.18
N LYS A 82 -8.46 -16.65 30.86
CA LYS A 82 -9.33 -17.29 31.87
C LYS A 82 -8.53 -18.08 32.90
N ALA A 83 -7.49 -18.78 32.46
CA ALA A 83 -6.58 -19.49 33.35
C ALA A 83 -5.76 -18.48 34.16
N ARG A 84 -5.78 -18.60 35.50
CA ARG A 84 -5.10 -17.69 36.45
C ARG A 84 -5.47 -16.21 36.26
N ALA A 85 -6.74 -15.91 35.95
CA ALA A 85 -7.26 -14.55 35.80
C ALA A 85 -7.04 -13.65 37.04
N ASP A 86 -6.81 -14.24 38.21
CA ASP A 86 -6.36 -13.56 39.43
C ASP A 86 -5.04 -12.80 39.24
N LEU A 87 -4.03 -13.45 38.63
CA LEU A 87 -2.71 -12.87 38.41
C LEU A 87 -2.76 -11.68 37.44
N TRP A 88 -3.50 -11.85 36.35
CA TRP A 88 -3.58 -10.86 35.28
C TRP A 88 -4.33 -9.60 35.73
N ARG A 89 -5.38 -9.76 36.56
CA ARG A 89 -6.06 -8.63 37.21
C ARG A 89 -5.13 -7.85 38.11
N VAL A 90 -4.29 -8.54 38.89
CA VAL A 90 -3.28 -7.89 39.74
C VAL A 90 -2.28 -7.12 38.88
N GLY A 91 -1.82 -7.69 37.76
CA GLY A 91 -0.95 -6.99 36.80
C GLY A 91 -1.55 -5.67 36.27
N TRP A 92 -2.84 -5.68 35.93
CA TRP A 92 -3.57 -4.46 35.54
C TRP A 92 -3.71 -3.46 36.69
N ALA A 93 -4.01 -3.91 37.90
CA ALA A 93 -4.10 -3.04 39.08
C ALA A 93 -2.75 -2.38 39.42
N VAL A 94 -1.63 -3.09 39.28
CA VAL A 94 -0.28 -2.53 39.46
C VAL A 94 0.00 -1.45 38.42
N ALA A 95 -0.28 -1.71 37.14
CA ALA A 95 -0.08 -0.73 36.07
C ALA A 95 -0.91 0.54 36.29
N ASP A 96 -2.15 0.38 36.79
CA ASP A 96 -3.05 1.50 37.09
C ASP A 96 -2.56 2.33 38.28
N VAL A 97 -2.12 1.69 39.36
CA VAL A 97 -1.53 2.38 40.54
C VAL A 97 -0.24 3.13 40.18
N LEU A 98 0.54 2.61 39.25
CA LEU A 98 1.76 3.25 38.76
C LEU A 98 1.49 4.33 37.70
N GLY A 99 0.24 4.50 37.25
CA GLY A 99 -0.15 5.51 36.27
C GLY A 99 0.28 5.21 34.84
N VAL A 100 0.58 3.94 34.51
CA VAL A 100 1.05 3.52 33.17
C VAL A 100 0.04 2.64 32.43
N ALA A 101 -1.12 2.32 33.04
CA ALA A 101 -2.11 1.44 32.43
C ALA A 101 -2.77 2.03 31.17
N ALA A 102 -3.03 3.33 31.14
CA ALA A 102 -3.63 4.01 29.98
C ALA A 102 -2.74 3.90 28.72
N ASP A 103 -1.43 4.14 28.90
CA ASP A 103 -0.41 4.04 27.82
C ASP A 103 -0.23 2.60 27.32
N MET A 104 -0.68 1.62 28.10
CA MET A 104 -0.64 0.21 27.76
C MET A 104 -1.97 -0.31 27.19
N SER A 105 -3.00 0.55 27.09
CA SER A 105 -4.34 0.16 26.68
C SER A 105 -4.69 0.62 25.26
N GLY A 106 -4.84 -0.32 24.32
CA GLY A 106 -5.18 -0.04 22.92
C GLY A 106 -5.50 -1.31 22.11
N GLU A 107 -6.23 -1.16 21.00
CA GLU A 107 -6.62 -2.25 20.07
C GLU A 107 -5.54 -2.58 19.00
N THR A 108 -4.41 -1.86 19.00
CA THR A 108 -3.26 -2.20 18.16
C THR A 108 -2.49 -3.35 18.79
N GLY A 109 -2.69 -4.55 18.25
CA GLY A 109 -1.97 -5.76 18.61
C GLY A 109 -0.47 -5.75 18.26
N GLU A 110 0.27 -4.71 18.62
CA GLU A 110 1.69 -4.89 18.89
C GLU A 110 1.81 -5.33 20.34
N ARG A 111 1.91 -6.65 20.55
CA ARG A 111 2.06 -7.26 21.89
C ARG A 111 3.27 -6.71 22.65
N ASP A 112 4.18 -6.07 21.93
CA ASP A 112 5.58 -5.79 22.19
C ASP A 112 5.79 -4.27 22.21
N GLU A 113 6.39 -3.70 23.27
CA GLU A 113 6.66 -2.26 23.33
C GLU A 113 7.82 -1.87 22.41
N GLN A 114 7.66 -0.79 21.65
CA GLN A 114 8.73 -0.20 20.85
C GLN A 114 9.16 1.10 21.50
N LEU A 115 10.47 1.31 21.58
CA LEU A 115 11.04 2.61 21.94
C LEU A 115 11.07 3.45 20.67
N ASP A 116 10.40 4.60 20.69
CA ASP A 116 10.41 5.54 19.57
C ASP A 116 11.77 6.21 19.41
N ASP A 117 12.13 6.61 18.19
CA ASP A 117 13.30 7.48 17.97
C ASP A 117 13.03 8.87 18.58
N PHE A 118 13.99 9.43 19.32
CA PHE A 118 13.90 10.82 19.79
C PHE A 118 13.83 11.77 18.57
N GLY A 119 12.64 12.18 18.19
CA GLY A 119 12.46 13.12 17.07
C GLY A 119 11.07 13.20 16.42
N ASP A 120 10.19 12.20 16.59
CA ASP A 120 8.93 12.16 15.81
C ASP A 120 7.67 12.60 16.58
N SER A 121 7.73 12.86 17.89
CA SER A 121 6.54 13.16 18.70
C SER A 121 6.41 14.59 19.23
N HIS A 122 7.41 15.46 19.07
CA HIS A 122 7.30 16.87 19.44
C HIS A 122 7.88 17.76 18.36
N GLY A 123 6.99 18.38 17.57
CA GLY A 123 7.36 19.44 16.65
C GLY A 123 7.88 20.65 17.43
N GLU A 124 9.19 20.77 17.56
CA GLU A 124 9.91 22.02 17.71
C GLU A 124 11.40 21.79 17.43
N GLN A 125 11.99 22.66 16.61
CA GLN A 125 13.39 22.65 16.23
C GLN A 125 14.29 22.83 17.46
N GLY A 126 15.22 21.90 17.65
CA GLY A 126 16.38 22.07 18.51
C GLY A 126 17.18 20.77 18.58
N ASP A 127 18.48 20.84 18.32
CA ASP A 127 19.44 19.80 18.69
C ASP A 127 19.26 19.48 20.18
N THR A 128 18.39 18.53 20.49
CA THR A 128 18.14 18.14 21.88
C THR A 128 19.31 17.23 22.23
N GLU A 129 20.33 17.81 22.86
CA GLU A 129 21.50 17.08 23.32
C GLU A 129 21.06 15.81 24.07
N PHE A 130 21.61 14.66 23.65
CA PHE A 130 21.41 13.38 24.32
C PHE A 130 21.73 13.52 25.81
N SER A 131 20.69 13.53 26.66
CA SER A 131 20.84 13.63 28.11
C SER A 131 20.87 12.22 28.71
N PRO A 132 21.98 11.77 29.31
CA PRO A 132 22.08 10.45 29.92
C PRO A 132 21.00 10.21 30.98
N VAL A 133 20.61 11.25 31.72
CA VAL A 133 19.58 11.17 32.77
C VAL A 133 18.20 10.91 32.16
N HIS A 134 17.89 11.53 31.03
CA HIS A 134 16.63 11.28 30.33
C HIS A 134 16.59 9.88 29.75
N ALA A 135 17.68 9.44 29.11
CA ALA A 135 17.81 8.07 28.58
C ALA A 135 17.65 7.01 29.68
N GLN A 136 18.27 7.20 30.85
CA GLN A 136 18.11 6.28 31.99
C GLN A 136 16.64 6.12 32.42
N LYS A 137 15.89 7.24 32.50
CA LYS A 137 14.47 7.23 32.88
C LYS A 137 13.58 6.55 31.83
N GLU A 138 13.82 6.82 30.55
CA GLU A 138 13.06 6.20 29.46
C GLU A 138 13.32 4.68 29.35
N LEU A 139 14.58 4.26 29.53
CA LEU A 139 14.92 2.83 29.56
C LEU A 139 14.28 2.11 30.75
N GLU A 140 14.23 2.74 31.93
CA GLU A 140 13.55 2.19 33.09
C GLU A 140 12.04 2.07 32.86
N GLY A 141 11.42 3.12 32.31
CA GLY A 141 9.99 3.13 31.95
C GLY A 141 9.64 2.05 30.92
N TYR A 142 10.51 1.84 29.93
CA TYR A 142 10.38 0.79 28.92
C TYR A 142 10.42 -0.61 29.53
N VAL A 143 11.43 -0.90 30.37
CA VAL A 143 11.53 -2.20 31.05
C VAL A 143 10.29 -2.44 31.92
N LEU A 144 9.85 -1.41 32.65
CA LEU A 144 8.65 -1.46 33.47
C LEU A 144 7.42 -1.86 32.67
N ARG A 145 7.08 -1.10 31.63
CA ARG A 145 5.88 -1.33 30.81
C ARG A 145 5.95 -2.66 30.05
N GLN A 146 7.11 -3.03 29.50
CA GLN A 146 7.30 -4.31 28.80
C GLN A 146 7.11 -5.52 29.73
N GLN A 147 7.60 -5.48 30.98
CA GLN A 147 7.34 -6.56 31.94
C GLN A 147 5.90 -6.53 32.48
N LEU A 148 5.30 -5.35 32.69
CA LEU A 148 3.90 -5.25 33.12
C LEU A 148 2.93 -5.85 32.07
N ARG A 149 3.19 -5.71 30.77
CA ARG A 149 2.41 -6.39 29.71
C ARG A 149 2.44 -7.91 29.85
N LYS A 150 3.57 -8.48 30.27
CA LYS A 150 3.67 -9.92 30.59
C LYS A 150 2.85 -10.28 31.83
N LEU A 151 2.87 -9.42 32.86
CA LEU A 151 2.07 -9.58 34.07
C LEU A 151 0.56 -9.34 33.86
N GLN A 152 0.15 -8.78 32.72
CA GLN A 152 -1.24 -8.62 32.28
C GLN A 152 -1.76 -9.79 31.41
N GLY A 153 -0.90 -10.76 31.08
CA GLY A 153 -1.27 -11.93 30.29
C GLY A 153 -1.19 -11.77 28.76
N ALA A 154 -0.53 -10.71 28.24
CA ALA A 154 -0.50 -10.41 26.80
C ALA A 154 0.22 -11.45 25.91
N TYR A 155 1.06 -12.32 26.50
CA TYR A 155 1.94 -13.24 25.76
C TYR A 155 1.63 -14.74 25.94
N LEU A 156 0.67 -15.10 26.79
CA LEU A 156 0.39 -16.49 27.14
C LEU A 156 -0.92 -16.95 26.48
N SER A 157 -0.84 -17.98 25.62
CA SER A 157 -2.05 -18.66 25.14
C SER A 157 -2.62 -19.56 26.24
N GLU A 158 -3.95 -19.76 26.28
CA GLU A 158 -4.61 -20.59 27.30
C GLU A 158 -4.02 -22.01 27.37
N ALA A 159 -3.59 -22.58 26.23
CA ALA A 159 -2.96 -23.89 26.13
C ALA A 159 -1.58 -24.01 26.81
N GLN A 160 -0.90 -22.88 27.08
CA GLN A 160 0.45 -22.86 27.66
C GLN A 160 0.44 -22.69 29.19
N VAL A 161 -0.60 -22.05 29.73
CA VAL A 161 -0.80 -21.91 31.18
C VAL A 161 -1.14 -23.27 31.82
N GLU A 162 -1.73 -24.20 31.05
CA GLU A 162 -2.11 -25.55 31.52
C GLU A 162 -0.97 -26.59 31.49
N THR A 163 0.13 -26.34 30.75
CA THR A 163 1.24 -27.29 30.61
C THR A 163 2.22 -27.33 31.78
N GLU A 164 2.31 -26.27 32.60
CA GLU A 164 3.14 -26.28 33.80
C GLU A 164 2.37 -27.00 34.94
N ARG A 165 2.85 -28.17 35.38
CA ARG A 165 2.38 -28.86 36.59
C ARG A 165 2.77 -28.06 37.84
N VAL A 166 2.15 -26.90 38.03
CA VAL A 166 2.42 -25.98 39.14
C VAL A 166 1.29 -26.13 40.15
N THR A 167 1.64 -26.47 41.39
CA THR A 167 0.75 -26.50 42.53
C THR A 167 0.01 -25.16 42.67
N SER A 168 -1.23 -25.17 43.16
CA SER A 168 -2.17 -24.03 43.10
C SER A 168 -1.71 -22.72 43.77
N LEU A 169 -0.59 -22.72 44.49
CA LEU A 169 -0.02 -21.56 45.20
C LEU A 169 1.22 -20.96 44.53
N ASP A 170 1.85 -21.65 43.57
CA ASP A 170 3.10 -21.18 42.97
C ASP A 170 2.83 -20.27 41.75
N LEU A 171 3.69 -19.25 41.58
CA LEU A 171 3.66 -18.35 40.43
C LEU A 171 4.19 -19.07 39.17
N PRO A 172 3.55 -18.89 38.00
CA PRO A 172 4.09 -19.35 36.72
C PRO A 172 5.52 -18.86 36.50
N SER A 173 6.36 -19.66 35.83
CA SER A 173 7.77 -19.33 35.58
C SER A 173 7.95 -17.96 34.91
N THR A 174 7.07 -17.64 33.95
CA THR A 174 7.07 -16.37 33.20
C THR A 174 6.75 -15.17 34.10
N VAL A 175 5.83 -15.33 35.05
CA VAL A 175 5.45 -14.28 36.01
C VAL A 175 6.58 -14.02 37.00
N ARG A 176 7.17 -15.10 37.55
CA ARG A 176 8.33 -15.01 38.44
C ARG A 176 9.51 -14.31 37.75
N ARG A 177 9.77 -14.65 36.49
CA ARG A 177 10.86 -14.04 35.72
C ARG A 177 10.62 -12.56 35.44
N ALA A 178 9.39 -12.16 35.06
CA ALA A 178 9.06 -10.76 34.87
C ALA A 178 9.28 -9.94 36.16
N LEU A 179 8.91 -10.50 37.32
CA LEU A 179 9.17 -9.88 38.62
C LEU A 179 10.66 -9.84 38.98
N GLU A 180 11.42 -10.90 38.69
CA GLU A 180 12.88 -10.93 38.88
C GLU A 180 13.58 -9.85 38.03
N LEU A 181 13.18 -9.68 36.77
CA LEU A 181 13.75 -8.67 35.86
C LEU A 181 13.46 -7.25 36.35
N LEU A 182 12.24 -6.98 36.83
CA LEU A 182 11.89 -5.70 37.44
C LEU A 182 12.66 -5.46 38.75
N HIS A 183 12.85 -6.50 39.56
CA HIS A 183 13.55 -6.38 40.84
C HIS A 183 15.06 -6.13 40.68
N THR A 184 15.66 -6.74 39.66
CA THR A 184 17.11 -6.71 39.39
C THR A 184 17.53 -5.60 38.42
N TYR A 185 16.59 -4.77 37.96
CA TYR A 185 16.90 -3.67 37.07
C TYR A 185 17.92 -2.69 37.71
N PRO A 186 19.03 -2.37 37.04
CA PRO A 186 20.14 -1.62 37.64
C PRO A 186 19.90 -0.09 37.60
N SER A 187 18.79 0.37 38.17
CA SER A 187 18.36 1.79 38.16
C SER A 187 19.41 2.76 38.75
N ALA A 188 20.21 2.30 39.71
CA ALA A 188 21.26 3.11 40.35
C ALA A 188 22.64 3.03 39.65
N GLN A 189 22.79 2.22 38.60
CA GLN A 189 24.07 2.04 37.90
C GLN A 189 24.20 2.94 36.66
N SER A 190 25.37 2.90 36.02
CA SER A 190 25.65 3.70 34.83
C SER A 190 24.70 3.36 33.66
N LEU A 191 24.51 4.31 32.74
CA LEU A 191 23.74 4.08 31.51
C LEU A 191 24.27 2.86 30.72
N HIS A 192 25.57 2.58 30.78
CA HIS A 192 26.17 1.39 30.17
C HIS A 192 25.57 0.09 30.72
N GLU A 193 25.47 -0.03 32.04
CA GLU A 193 24.91 -1.21 32.70
C GLU A 193 23.39 -1.34 32.47
N GLN A 194 22.68 -0.21 32.42
CA GLN A 194 21.25 -0.20 32.11
C GLN A 194 20.97 -0.65 30.68
N VAL A 195 21.72 -0.16 29.69
CA VAL A 195 21.58 -0.58 28.28
C VAL A 195 21.97 -2.05 28.11
N ARG A 196 23.05 -2.49 28.76
CA ARG A 196 23.46 -3.90 28.81
C ARG A 196 22.32 -4.78 29.33
N HIS A 197 21.68 -4.39 30.43
CA HIS A 197 20.54 -5.11 31.00
C HIS A 197 19.34 -5.14 30.03
N VAL A 198 18.99 -4.00 29.43
CA VAL A 198 17.89 -3.91 28.44
C VAL A 198 18.13 -4.84 27.25
N LEU A 199 19.36 -4.88 26.73
CA LEU A 199 19.70 -5.77 25.62
C LEU A 199 19.57 -7.26 26.01
N LEU A 200 19.96 -7.63 27.23
CA LEU A 200 19.75 -9.00 27.75
C LEU A 200 18.26 -9.33 27.89
N VAL A 201 17.45 -8.41 28.40
CA VAL A 201 15.99 -8.58 28.53
C VAL A 201 15.32 -8.75 27.17
N GLU A 202 15.73 -7.96 26.17
CA GLU A 202 15.15 -8.04 24.84
C GLU A 202 15.59 -9.31 24.10
N THR A 203 16.87 -9.69 24.20
CA THR A 203 17.38 -10.94 23.61
C THR A 203 16.73 -12.18 24.24
N GLU A 204 16.54 -12.22 25.55
CA GLU A 204 15.79 -13.29 26.21
C GLU A 204 14.33 -13.31 25.75
N SER A 205 13.68 -12.15 25.63
CA SER A 205 12.30 -12.05 25.14
C SER A 205 12.17 -12.54 23.68
N ARG A 206 13.18 -12.28 22.82
CA ARG A 206 13.25 -12.85 21.46
C ARG A 206 13.44 -14.36 21.48
N ALA A 207 14.30 -14.88 22.37
CA ALA A 207 14.50 -16.32 22.54
C ALA A 207 13.19 -17.02 22.93
N MET A 208 12.44 -16.45 23.87
CA MET A 208 11.10 -16.92 24.25
C MET A 208 10.15 -16.91 23.03
N ALA A 209 10.10 -15.80 22.29
CA ALA A 209 9.24 -15.68 21.11
C ALA A 209 9.58 -16.71 20.01
N LEU A 210 10.88 -17.00 19.79
CA LEU A 210 11.33 -18.02 18.86
C LEU A 210 10.98 -19.43 19.35
N ARG A 211 11.13 -19.70 20.65
CA ARG A 211 10.74 -20.97 21.28
C ARG A 211 9.24 -21.23 21.16
N LEU A 212 8.42 -20.20 21.38
CA LEU A 212 6.95 -20.27 21.30
C LEU A 212 6.44 -20.52 19.87
N LYS A 213 7.19 -20.07 18.84
CA LYS A 213 6.82 -20.29 17.42
C LYS A 213 7.13 -21.71 16.93
N ARG A 214 7.88 -22.51 17.68
CA ARG A 214 8.39 -23.81 17.23
C ARG A 214 7.77 -24.98 17.99
N ARG A 215 7.70 -26.15 17.34
CA ARG A 215 6.94 -27.31 17.83
C ARG A 215 7.72 -28.13 18.87
N SER A 216 9.06 -28.12 18.82
CA SER A 216 9.94 -28.82 19.77
C SER A 216 10.94 -27.88 20.46
N GLY A 217 11.54 -28.31 21.57
CA GLY A 217 12.61 -27.56 22.26
C GLY A 217 13.94 -27.56 21.55
N ASP A 218 14.24 -28.66 20.86
CA ASP A 218 15.45 -28.79 20.06
C ASP A 218 15.42 -27.83 18.86
N ASP A 219 14.24 -27.42 18.39
CA ASP A 219 14.14 -26.52 17.24
C ASP A 219 14.71 -25.11 17.54
N LEU A 220 14.81 -24.67 18.81
CA LEU A 220 15.41 -23.37 19.17
C LEU A 220 16.91 -23.34 18.84
N ARG A 221 17.59 -24.49 18.92
CA ARG A 221 19.02 -24.68 18.63
C ARG A 221 19.42 -24.12 17.26
N TYR A 222 18.56 -24.29 16.26
CA TYR A 222 18.79 -23.82 14.89
C TYR A 222 18.52 -22.32 14.69
N ALA A 223 17.91 -21.65 15.66
CA ALA A 223 17.52 -20.24 15.58
C ALA A 223 18.29 -19.31 16.53
N MET A 224 19.13 -19.86 17.42
CA MET A 224 19.90 -19.10 18.43
C MET A 224 20.67 -17.91 17.84
N HIS A 225 21.28 -18.10 16.66
CA HIS A 225 22.04 -17.07 15.95
C HIS A 225 21.21 -15.82 15.57
N ARG A 226 19.88 -15.89 15.60
CA ARG A 226 18.98 -14.78 15.24
C ARG A 226 18.61 -13.89 16.42
N ILE A 227 18.82 -14.34 17.65
CA ILE A 227 18.33 -13.66 18.86
C ILE A 227 18.86 -12.23 18.96
N PHE A 228 20.18 -12.05 18.81
CA PHE A 228 20.82 -10.73 18.89
C PHE A 228 20.48 -9.83 17.71
N PRO A 229 20.56 -10.29 16.44
CA PRO A 229 20.06 -9.51 15.31
C PRO A 229 18.59 -9.09 15.48
N ASP A 230 17.69 -10.00 15.86
CA ASP A 230 16.27 -9.68 16.00
C ASP A 230 16.03 -8.67 17.16
N ALA A 231 16.85 -8.69 18.22
CA ALA A 231 16.80 -7.72 19.33
C ALA A 231 17.33 -6.33 18.92
N LEU A 232 18.48 -6.28 18.25
CA LEU A 232 19.08 -5.04 17.74
C LEU A 232 18.19 -4.36 16.68
N ALA A 233 17.38 -5.13 15.94
CA ALA A 233 16.43 -4.58 14.98
C ALA A 233 15.40 -3.66 15.65
N ARG A 234 14.94 -4.04 16.86
CA ARG A 234 13.85 -3.39 17.59
C ARG A 234 14.29 -2.18 18.41
N LEU A 235 15.53 -2.17 18.87
CA LEU A 235 16.03 -1.09 19.71
C LEU A 235 16.45 0.11 18.86
N PRO A 236 15.98 1.34 19.16
CA PRO A 236 16.38 2.55 18.46
C PRO A 236 17.83 2.91 18.78
N LEU A 237 18.45 3.75 17.94
CA LEU A 237 19.88 4.07 18.07
C LEU A 237 20.22 4.61 19.46
N TRP A 238 19.46 5.62 19.92
CA TRP A 238 19.71 6.31 21.19
C TRP A 238 19.75 5.34 22.39
N SER A 239 18.96 4.26 22.34
CA SER A 239 18.92 3.26 23.41
C SER A 239 20.22 2.42 23.45
N LEU A 240 20.90 2.28 22.31
CA LEU A 240 22.15 1.53 22.17
C LEU A 240 23.38 2.41 22.43
N GLU A 241 23.27 3.73 22.24
CA GLU A 241 24.37 4.70 22.39
C GLU A 241 24.99 4.72 23.80
N GLY A 242 24.23 4.31 24.82
CA GLY A 242 24.74 4.14 26.19
C GLY A 242 25.78 3.01 26.32
N LEU A 243 25.77 2.04 25.40
CA LEU A 243 26.73 0.94 25.34
C LEU A 243 27.86 1.28 24.36
N LYS A 244 28.99 1.72 24.92
CA LYS A 244 30.20 2.02 24.14
C LYS A 244 30.82 0.74 23.61
N LEU A 245 30.84 0.58 22.30
CA LEU A 245 31.46 -0.56 21.62
C LEU A 245 33.00 -0.47 21.68
N GLU A 246 33.65 -1.61 21.88
CA GLU A 246 35.11 -1.73 21.84
C GLU A 246 35.55 -2.35 20.51
N LEU A 247 36.24 -1.58 19.66
CA LEU A 247 36.75 -2.09 18.40
C LEU A 247 37.84 -3.16 18.65
N PRO A 248 37.88 -4.23 17.85
CA PRO A 248 39.02 -5.14 17.87
C PRO A 248 40.32 -4.39 17.54
N PRO A 249 41.46 -4.70 18.20
CA PRO A 249 42.73 -4.08 17.90
C PRO A 249 43.02 -4.26 16.40
N GLU A 250 43.42 -3.16 15.76
CA GLU A 250 43.74 -3.14 14.34
C GLU A 250 44.74 -4.26 14.03
N HIS A 251 44.34 -5.18 13.17
CA HIS A 251 45.25 -6.00 12.40
C HIS A 251 45.21 -5.43 10.99
N GLU A 252 46.34 -5.49 10.27
CA GLU A 252 46.55 -4.89 8.94
C GLU A 252 45.47 -5.21 7.88
N VAL A 253 44.58 -6.17 8.16
CA VAL A 253 43.48 -6.59 7.29
C VAL A 253 42.11 -6.29 7.93
N PRO A 254 41.29 -5.40 7.32
CA PRO A 254 39.96 -5.05 7.82
C PRO A 254 38.99 -6.22 7.67
N LEU A 255 38.12 -6.41 8.67
CA LEU A 255 37.02 -7.38 8.61
C LEU A 255 35.77 -6.75 7.99
N ARG A 256 34.88 -7.59 7.46
CA ARG A 256 33.55 -7.18 6.99
C ARG A 256 32.77 -6.47 8.12
N PRO A 257 32.02 -5.40 7.83
CA PRO A 257 31.50 -4.48 8.86
C PRO A 257 30.49 -5.15 9.80
N GLU A 258 29.69 -6.10 9.32
CA GLU A 258 28.71 -6.84 10.12
C GLU A 258 29.38 -7.73 11.18
N LEU A 259 30.50 -8.37 10.81
CA LEU A 259 31.29 -9.18 11.75
C LEU A 259 32.00 -8.31 12.78
N THR A 260 32.55 -7.17 12.34
CA THR A 260 33.21 -6.19 13.22
C THR A 260 32.24 -5.73 14.31
N LEU A 261 31.00 -5.38 13.95
CA LEU A 261 29.97 -5.00 14.91
C LEU A 261 29.70 -6.10 15.95
N MET A 262 29.51 -7.35 15.51
CA MET A 262 29.20 -8.45 16.42
C MET A 262 30.36 -8.81 17.35
N GLN A 263 31.61 -8.67 16.88
CA GLN A 263 32.80 -8.87 17.71
C GLN A 263 32.93 -7.77 18.76
N SER A 264 32.70 -6.51 18.39
CA SER A 264 32.70 -5.40 19.33
C SER A 264 31.60 -5.56 20.38
N LEU A 265 30.41 -5.99 19.98
CA LEU A 265 29.31 -6.27 20.90
C LEU A 265 29.65 -7.43 21.85
N TYR A 266 30.23 -8.52 21.36
CA TYR A 266 30.60 -9.67 22.19
C TYR A 266 31.61 -9.31 23.28
N ARG A 267 32.62 -8.48 22.97
CA ARG A 267 33.63 -8.03 23.93
C ARG A 267 33.03 -7.20 25.06
N VAL A 268 32.12 -6.30 24.72
CA VAL A 268 31.46 -5.44 25.69
C VAL A 268 30.44 -6.22 26.54
N MET A 269 29.68 -7.12 25.92
CA MET A 269 28.72 -7.95 26.65
C MET A 269 29.42 -9.01 27.51
N TYR A 270 30.61 -9.49 27.16
CA TYR A 270 31.30 -10.56 27.88
C TYR A 270 32.81 -10.30 28.02
N PRO A 271 33.22 -9.33 28.86
CA PRO A 271 34.62 -8.97 29.04
C PRO A 271 35.42 -10.11 29.72
N ALA A 272 36.70 -10.23 29.37
CA ALA A 272 37.57 -11.33 29.83
C ALA A 272 37.92 -11.28 31.33
N SER A 273 37.64 -10.17 32.02
CA SER A 273 37.97 -9.91 33.43
C SER A 273 36.85 -10.23 34.43
N ALA A 274 35.69 -10.70 33.98
CA ALA A 274 34.57 -11.03 34.88
C ALA A 274 34.82 -12.32 35.66
N SER A 275 34.67 -12.28 37.00
CA SER A 275 34.90 -13.41 37.90
C SER A 275 34.00 -14.62 37.59
N SER A 276 34.51 -15.84 37.76
CA SER A 276 33.87 -17.10 37.33
C SER A 276 32.48 -17.36 37.93
N ASP A 277 32.13 -16.75 39.06
CA ASP A 277 30.91 -17.06 39.81
C ASP A 277 29.67 -16.26 39.35
N GLU A 278 29.83 -15.12 38.66
CA GLU A 278 28.70 -14.36 38.07
C GLU A 278 28.38 -14.77 36.63
N VAL A 279 29.34 -15.38 35.93
CA VAL A 279 29.30 -15.70 34.48
C VAL A 279 28.36 -16.86 34.15
N ASP A 280 27.92 -17.64 35.13
CA ASP A 280 27.18 -18.89 34.91
C ASP A 280 25.67 -18.69 34.67
N LYS A 281 25.12 -17.50 34.97
CA LYS A 281 23.68 -17.21 34.80
C LYS A 281 23.25 -16.89 33.36
N ASP A 282 24.18 -16.43 32.51
CA ASP A 282 23.89 -15.94 31.14
C ASP A 282 24.56 -16.75 30.01
N SER A 283 25.02 -17.98 30.32
CA SER A 283 25.86 -18.79 29.42
C SER A 283 25.23 -19.04 28.04
N LEU A 284 23.91 -19.17 27.94
CA LEU A 284 23.22 -19.49 26.68
C LEU A 284 22.96 -18.26 25.79
N LEU A 285 22.79 -17.07 26.35
CA LEU A 285 22.75 -15.83 25.56
C LEU A 285 24.14 -15.50 25.00
N ARG A 286 25.21 -15.83 25.75
CA ARG A 286 26.58 -15.75 25.24
C ARG A 286 26.79 -16.64 24.02
N VAL A 287 26.24 -17.87 24.06
CA VAL A 287 26.24 -18.79 22.92
C VAL A 287 25.46 -18.21 21.75
N ALA A 288 24.28 -17.60 22.00
CA ALA A 288 23.48 -16.96 20.95
C ALA A 288 24.27 -15.88 20.19
N LEU A 289 24.97 -15.00 20.91
CA LEU A 289 25.79 -13.95 20.32
C LEU A 289 27.00 -14.50 19.55
N ALA A 290 27.66 -15.52 20.10
CA ALA A 290 28.77 -16.18 19.42
C ALA A 290 28.31 -16.85 18.11
N LEU A 291 27.18 -17.56 18.13
CA LEU A 291 26.59 -18.16 16.94
C LEU A 291 26.14 -17.12 15.91
N ALA A 292 25.60 -15.97 16.35
CA ALA A 292 25.26 -14.85 15.48
C ALA A 292 26.52 -14.34 14.75
N ALA A 293 27.61 -14.08 15.49
CA ALA A 293 28.87 -13.62 14.92
C ALA A 293 29.46 -14.64 13.92
N VAL A 294 29.45 -15.93 14.25
CA VAL A 294 29.91 -17.00 13.35
C VAL A 294 29.07 -17.05 12.08
N GLY A 295 27.73 -17.07 12.19
CA GLY A 295 26.85 -17.10 11.02
C GLY A 295 27.05 -15.89 10.09
N ILE A 296 27.15 -14.68 10.66
CA ILE A 296 27.39 -13.44 9.91
C ILE A 296 28.76 -13.43 9.24
N GLY A 297 29.81 -13.85 9.96
CA GLY A 297 31.17 -13.93 9.43
C GLY A 297 31.28 -14.93 8.27
N LEU A 298 30.75 -16.15 8.45
CA LEU A 298 30.76 -17.18 7.41
C LEU A 298 29.96 -16.75 6.18
N ARG A 299 28.79 -16.12 6.37
CA ARG A 299 27.98 -15.56 5.27
C ARG A 299 28.78 -14.56 4.44
N GLY A 300 29.52 -13.67 5.09
CA GLY A 300 30.38 -12.69 4.40
C GLY A 300 31.45 -13.34 3.52
N CYS A 301 32.10 -14.39 4.00
CA CYS A 301 33.09 -15.15 3.22
C CYS A 301 32.46 -15.98 2.11
N VAL A 302 31.31 -16.62 2.36
CA VAL A 302 30.55 -17.34 1.33
C VAL A 302 30.12 -16.40 0.21
N ALA A 303 29.66 -15.19 0.52
CA ALA A 303 29.31 -14.18 -0.48
C ALA A 303 30.50 -13.84 -1.40
N ALA A 304 31.69 -13.64 -0.82
CA ALA A 304 32.90 -13.33 -1.57
C ALA A 304 33.38 -14.52 -2.43
N LEU A 305 33.42 -15.72 -1.88
CA LEU A 305 33.79 -16.95 -2.61
C LEU A 305 32.78 -17.29 -3.71
N TRP A 306 31.50 -17.02 -3.47
CA TRP A 306 30.46 -17.17 -4.49
C TRP A 306 30.73 -16.25 -5.69
N GLY A 307 31.14 -15.00 -5.45
CA GLY A 307 31.60 -14.09 -6.50
C GLY A 307 32.87 -14.59 -7.20
N ALA A 308 33.87 -15.02 -6.44
CA ALA A 308 35.13 -15.53 -7.00
C ALA A 308 34.92 -16.76 -7.91
N SER A 309 33.96 -17.62 -7.55
CA SER A 309 33.63 -18.84 -8.30
C SER A 309 32.94 -18.59 -9.65
N VAL A 310 32.52 -17.35 -9.96
CA VAL A 310 31.93 -17.00 -11.27
C VAL A 310 32.96 -17.16 -12.40
N ALA A 311 34.23 -16.87 -12.13
CA ALA A 311 35.32 -16.99 -13.11
C ALA A 311 35.74 -18.44 -13.37
N SER A 312 35.41 -19.37 -12.45
CA SER A 312 35.77 -20.78 -12.50
C SER A 312 34.78 -21.54 -13.39
N ARG A 313 35.16 -21.93 -14.62
CA ARG A 313 34.30 -22.66 -15.59
C ARG A 313 33.92 -24.10 -15.17
N SER A 314 34.23 -24.52 -13.94
CA SER A 314 33.87 -25.83 -13.37
C SER A 314 32.60 -25.74 -12.53
N GLU A 315 32.02 -26.87 -12.11
CA GLU A 315 30.88 -26.88 -11.20
C GLU A 315 31.17 -26.07 -9.92
N ARG A 316 30.45 -24.96 -9.72
CA ARG A 316 30.63 -24.00 -8.61
C ARG A 316 30.61 -24.65 -7.22
N MET A 317 29.82 -25.71 -7.06
CA MET A 317 29.72 -26.52 -5.84
C MET A 317 29.35 -27.94 -6.24
N ALA A 318 30.09 -28.94 -5.76
CA ALA A 318 29.81 -30.35 -6.00
C ALA A 318 28.42 -30.77 -5.46
N GLU A 319 27.84 -31.84 -5.99
CA GLU A 319 26.57 -32.38 -5.46
C GLU A 319 26.74 -33.06 -4.10
N HIS A 320 27.91 -33.64 -3.85
CA HIS A 320 28.29 -34.31 -2.62
C HIS A 320 29.29 -33.46 -1.83
N LEU A 321 29.04 -33.32 -0.52
CA LEU A 321 29.92 -32.60 0.38
C LEU A 321 31.15 -33.46 0.70
N ASN A 322 32.33 -32.99 0.31
CA ASN A 322 33.59 -33.61 0.68
C ASN A 322 34.19 -32.87 1.89
N VAL A 323 34.06 -33.46 3.08
CA VAL A 323 34.76 -32.96 4.28
C VAL A 323 36.13 -33.63 4.37
N PRO A 324 37.24 -32.90 4.59
CA PRO A 324 38.56 -33.48 4.74
C PRO A 324 38.59 -34.55 5.83
N ALA A 325 39.24 -35.69 5.57
CA ALA A 325 39.34 -36.79 6.54
C ALA A 325 40.00 -36.36 7.87
N SER A 326 40.90 -35.36 7.82
CA SER A 326 41.56 -34.76 8.98
C SER A 326 40.62 -33.95 9.89
N TRP A 327 39.39 -33.68 9.44
CA TRP A 327 38.36 -32.93 10.17
C TRP A 327 37.26 -33.85 10.73
N ALA A 328 37.29 -35.15 10.42
CA ALA A 328 36.29 -36.12 10.88
C ALA A 328 36.31 -36.27 12.42
N MET A 329 35.15 -36.08 13.05
CA MET A 329 34.95 -36.31 14.49
C MET A 329 34.39 -37.72 14.74
N PRO A 330 34.83 -38.45 15.79
CA PRO A 330 34.35 -39.81 16.08
C PRO A 330 32.82 -39.91 16.26
N ASP A 331 32.20 -38.88 16.83
CA ASP A 331 30.76 -38.83 17.11
C ASP A 331 29.90 -38.28 15.95
N ALA A 332 30.53 -37.70 14.92
CA ALA A 332 29.83 -37.19 13.73
C ALA A 332 29.28 -38.31 12.82
N VAL A 333 29.67 -39.57 13.04
CA VAL A 333 29.23 -40.74 12.26
C VAL A 333 27.70 -40.96 12.33
N ARG A 334 27.01 -40.35 13.30
CA ARG A 334 25.54 -40.44 13.44
C ARG A 334 24.77 -39.29 12.76
N PHE A 335 25.44 -38.27 12.23
CA PHE A 335 24.82 -37.10 11.62
C PHE A 335 25.31 -36.93 10.17
N ASP A 336 24.43 -37.12 9.19
CA ASP A 336 24.74 -36.90 7.78
C ASP A 336 24.52 -35.41 7.40
N PRO A 337 25.58 -34.61 7.18
CA PRO A 337 25.46 -33.20 6.80
C PRO A 337 24.95 -32.99 5.37
N GLN A 338 24.84 -34.06 4.58
CA GLN A 338 24.54 -33.97 3.15
C GLN A 338 23.16 -33.37 2.87
N SER A 339 22.15 -33.61 3.72
CA SER A 339 20.82 -33.03 3.54
C SER A 339 20.83 -31.50 3.73
N ASP A 340 21.51 -31.03 4.77
CA ASP A 340 21.63 -29.60 5.09
C ASP A 340 22.48 -28.88 4.03
N TYR A 341 23.54 -29.54 3.55
CA TYR A 341 24.36 -29.05 2.45
C TYR A 341 23.54 -28.93 1.16
N LYS A 342 22.76 -29.95 0.76
CA LYS A 342 21.89 -29.89 -0.42
C LYS A 342 20.86 -28.77 -0.32
N ALA A 343 20.26 -28.61 0.86
CA ALA A 343 19.32 -27.53 1.11
C ALA A 343 19.97 -26.14 0.99
N MET A 344 21.16 -25.96 1.57
CA MET A 344 21.88 -24.70 1.50
C MET A 344 22.39 -24.38 0.09
N ARG A 345 22.93 -25.39 -0.61
CA ARG A 345 23.34 -25.30 -2.02
C ARG A 345 22.18 -24.82 -2.87
N LYS A 346 21.00 -25.45 -2.74
CA LYS A 346 19.78 -25.02 -3.46
C LYS A 346 19.44 -23.55 -3.17
N LYS A 347 19.42 -23.13 -1.90
CA LYS A 347 19.13 -21.74 -1.52
C LYS A 347 20.08 -20.71 -2.16
N LEU A 348 21.37 -21.04 -2.28
CA LEU A 348 22.37 -20.17 -2.92
C LEU A 348 22.16 -20.06 -4.42
N PHE A 349 21.86 -21.16 -5.11
CA PHE A 349 21.55 -21.15 -6.55
C PHE A 349 20.22 -20.45 -6.86
N ASP A 350 19.19 -20.67 -6.06
CA ASP A 350 17.87 -20.06 -6.25
C ASP A 350 17.85 -18.55 -5.90
N GLY A 351 18.85 -18.06 -5.14
CA GLY A 351 18.92 -16.66 -4.73
C GLY A 351 17.79 -16.24 -3.78
N ASP A 352 17.26 -17.17 -2.99
CA ASP A 352 16.17 -16.94 -2.03
C ASP A 352 16.66 -16.18 -0.79
N TRP A 353 16.73 -14.85 -0.91
CA TRP A 353 17.24 -13.96 0.12
C TRP A 353 16.53 -14.09 1.49
N PRO A 354 15.18 -14.12 1.58
CA PRO A 354 14.49 -14.38 2.83
C PRO A 354 14.90 -15.67 3.55
N GLU A 355 15.19 -16.74 2.79
CA GLU A 355 15.61 -18.02 3.35
C GLU A 355 17.11 -18.08 3.67
N LEU A 356 17.95 -17.39 2.90
CA LEU A 356 19.38 -17.21 3.20
C LEU A 356 19.57 -16.42 4.51
N CYS A 357 18.78 -15.36 4.74
CA CYS A 357 18.81 -14.59 5.99
C CYS A 357 18.42 -15.41 7.24
N LYS A 358 17.77 -16.58 7.08
CA LYS A 358 17.38 -17.48 8.18
C LYS A 358 18.32 -18.69 8.33
N ALA A 359 19.33 -18.82 7.46
CA ALA A 359 20.22 -19.98 7.43
C ALA A 359 21.14 -19.99 8.67
N SER A 360 21.28 -21.17 9.27
CA SER A 360 22.06 -21.37 10.49
C SER A 360 23.58 -21.27 10.25
N PRO A 361 24.40 -21.00 11.28
CA PRO A 361 25.86 -20.99 11.16
C PRO A 361 26.41 -22.31 10.61
N TRP A 362 25.77 -23.43 10.95
CA TRP A 362 26.11 -24.75 10.40
C TRP A 362 25.91 -24.81 8.89
N GLN A 363 24.76 -24.35 8.38
CA GLN A 363 24.49 -24.32 6.94
C GLN A 363 25.48 -23.42 6.20
N TRP A 364 25.83 -22.25 6.76
CA TRP A 364 26.86 -21.38 6.19
C TRP A 364 28.25 -22.03 6.18
N MET A 365 28.61 -22.79 7.22
CA MET A 365 29.85 -23.57 7.25
C MET A 365 29.89 -24.64 6.16
N LEU A 366 28.79 -25.38 5.95
CA LEU A 366 28.72 -26.39 4.88
C LEU A 366 28.81 -25.75 3.49
N ALA A 367 28.18 -24.59 3.29
CA ALA A 367 28.32 -23.83 2.05
C ALA A 367 29.77 -23.37 1.80
N LEU A 368 30.44 -22.89 2.86
CA LEU A 368 31.84 -22.49 2.81
C LEU A 368 32.74 -23.67 2.39
N ILE A 369 32.59 -24.82 3.05
CA ILE A 369 33.36 -26.03 2.71
C ILE A 369 33.13 -26.44 1.26
N GLY A 370 31.88 -26.45 0.79
CA GLY A 370 31.57 -26.83 -0.60
C GLY A 370 32.14 -25.88 -1.66
N LEU A 371 32.27 -24.59 -1.35
CA LEU A 371 32.92 -23.62 -2.24
C LEU A 371 34.45 -23.76 -2.21
N LEU A 372 35.02 -24.03 -1.04
CA LEU A 372 36.46 -24.26 -0.90
C LEU A 372 36.90 -25.58 -1.57
N ASP A 373 36.12 -26.65 -1.46
CA ASP A 373 36.41 -27.92 -2.15
C ASP A 373 36.45 -27.75 -3.68
N ALA A 374 35.54 -26.94 -4.23
CA ALA A 374 35.44 -26.73 -5.67
C ALA A 374 36.57 -25.85 -6.26
N GLY A 375 37.04 -24.84 -5.53
CA GLY A 375 37.96 -23.81 -6.07
C GLY A 375 39.28 -23.61 -5.31
N TYR A 376 39.35 -24.02 -4.05
CA TYR A 376 40.43 -23.67 -3.12
C TYR A 376 40.76 -24.82 -2.15
N ALA A 377 40.85 -26.06 -2.65
CA ALA A 377 41.03 -27.26 -1.82
C ALA A 377 42.29 -27.23 -0.92
N MET A 378 43.30 -26.42 -1.27
CA MET A 378 44.48 -26.13 -0.43
C MET A 378 44.13 -25.52 0.93
N ALA A 379 42.96 -24.88 1.08
CA ALA A 379 42.47 -24.37 2.36
C ALA A 379 42.26 -25.46 3.43
N PHE A 380 42.29 -26.73 3.02
CA PHE A 380 42.20 -27.88 3.91
C PHE A 380 43.56 -28.53 4.23
N ASP A 381 44.65 -28.07 3.61
CA ASP A 381 46.00 -28.60 3.87
C ASP A 381 46.47 -28.16 5.25
N PRO A 382 46.88 -29.09 6.14
CA PRO A 382 47.45 -28.76 7.44
C PRO A 382 48.67 -27.82 7.42
N SER A 383 49.35 -27.65 6.27
CA SER A 383 50.46 -26.69 6.13
C SER A 383 50.02 -25.23 5.98
N GLU A 384 48.75 -24.97 5.69
CA GLU A 384 48.21 -23.61 5.49
C GLU A 384 47.74 -22.99 6.80
N ASP A 385 48.06 -21.71 7.00
CA ASP A 385 47.75 -20.96 8.23
C ASP A 385 46.23 -20.83 8.51
N ALA A 386 45.41 -20.91 7.45
CA ALA A 386 43.94 -20.84 7.55
C ALA A 386 43.28 -22.15 8.03
N ALA A 387 43.93 -23.30 7.82
CA ALA A 387 43.30 -24.62 7.95
C ALA A 387 42.98 -24.96 9.41
N GLU A 388 43.90 -24.69 10.35
CA GLU A 388 43.73 -25.04 11.77
C GLU A 388 42.68 -24.16 12.49
N PRO A 389 42.66 -22.82 12.36
CA PRO A 389 41.59 -21.99 12.91
C PRO A 389 40.22 -22.33 12.32
N LEU A 390 40.13 -22.58 11.02
CA LEU A 390 38.86 -22.92 10.35
C LEU A 390 38.33 -24.28 10.82
N LYS A 391 39.22 -25.27 11.00
CA LYS A 391 38.90 -26.57 11.57
C LYS A 391 38.35 -26.46 12.99
N ARG A 392 38.89 -25.57 13.84
CA ARG A 392 38.38 -25.31 15.19
C ARG A 392 36.96 -24.73 15.18
N VAL A 393 36.67 -23.80 14.26
CA VAL A 393 35.30 -23.26 14.07
C VAL A 393 34.36 -24.38 13.61
N PHE A 394 34.76 -25.22 12.66
CA PHE A 394 33.98 -26.36 12.20
C PHE A 394 33.66 -27.34 13.34
N TRP A 395 34.66 -27.71 14.15
CA TRP A 395 34.47 -28.59 15.30
C TRP A 395 33.54 -28.01 16.35
N ALA A 396 33.67 -26.72 16.67
CA ALA A 396 32.77 -26.05 17.61
C ALA A 396 31.31 -26.11 17.14
N LEU A 397 31.06 -25.89 15.84
CA LEU A 397 29.72 -26.00 15.26
C LEU A 397 29.22 -27.45 15.20
N CYS A 398 30.08 -28.40 14.88
CA CYS A 398 29.73 -29.82 14.82
C CYS A 398 29.31 -30.33 16.21
N VAL A 399 30.08 -29.99 17.26
CA VAL A 399 29.73 -30.27 18.66
C VAL A 399 28.40 -29.61 19.03
N TRP A 400 28.22 -28.34 18.65
CA TRP A 400 26.93 -27.66 18.80
C TRP A 400 25.80 -28.30 18.00
N GLN A 401 26.02 -29.18 17.03
CA GLN A 401 24.95 -29.91 16.31
C GLN A 401 24.70 -31.33 16.84
N THR A 402 25.71 -31.97 17.44
CA THR A 402 25.65 -33.40 17.80
C THR A 402 25.41 -33.67 19.29
N GLU A 403 25.77 -32.78 20.21
CA GLU A 403 25.53 -32.96 21.65
C GLU A 403 24.02 -32.98 21.97
N SER A 404 23.56 -33.89 22.84
CA SER A 404 22.15 -34.02 23.26
C SER A 404 21.83 -33.20 24.52
N GLY A 405 20.59 -32.71 24.64
CA GLY A 405 20.11 -32.00 25.85
C GLY A 405 19.46 -32.89 26.93
N SER A 406 19.60 -34.22 26.88
CA SER A 406 18.83 -35.18 27.71
C SER A 406 19.34 -35.32 29.16
N GLU A 407 18.43 -35.64 30.09
CA GLU A 407 18.64 -35.76 31.56
C GLU A 407 19.73 -36.75 32.03
N ALA A 408 20.25 -37.62 31.17
CA ALA A 408 21.26 -38.62 31.56
C ALA A 408 22.61 -37.98 31.97
N ASP A 409 22.92 -36.79 31.45
CA ASP A 409 24.13 -36.02 31.81
C ASP A 409 23.95 -35.15 33.07
N ALA A 410 22.73 -35.08 33.62
CA ALA A 410 22.41 -34.27 34.81
C ALA A 410 22.74 -34.97 36.15
N VAL A 411 23.09 -36.27 36.13
CA VAL A 411 23.29 -37.07 37.35
C VAL A 411 24.62 -36.75 38.08
N ASN A 412 25.56 -36.05 37.43
CA ASN A 412 26.93 -35.88 37.96
C ASN A 412 27.39 -34.44 38.23
N SER A 413 26.51 -33.44 38.27
CA SER A 413 26.91 -32.10 38.74
C SER A 413 25.74 -31.36 39.38
N GLU A 414 25.91 -30.90 40.62
CA GLU A 414 24.97 -30.07 41.40
C GLU A 414 24.73 -28.66 40.80
N VAL A 415 25.05 -28.44 39.53
CA VAL A 415 25.01 -27.15 38.84
C VAL A 415 23.69 -27.02 38.06
N LEU A 416 22.84 -26.11 38.56
CA LEU A 416 21.65 -25.46 37.99
C LEU A 416 21.11 -26.04 36.67
N GLN A 417 19.93 -26.67 36.72
CA GLN A 417 19.19 -27.10 35.52
C GLN A 417 18.88 -25.88 34.60
N PRO A 418 19.09 -26.00 33.27
CA PRO A 418 18.76 -24.93 32.33
C PRO A 418 17.26 -24.63 32.36
N ARG A 419 16.91 -23.34 32.51
CA ARG A 419 15.53 -22.87 32.60
C ARG A 419 14.96 -22.56 31.22
N TRP A 420 13.65 -22.71 31.05
CA TRP A 420 12.92 -22.29 29.84
C TRP A 420 13.23 -20.82 29.51
N PRO A 421 13.47 -20.44 28.22
CA PRO A 421 13.25 -21.20 27.00
C PRO A 421 14.42 -22.09 26.54
N PHE A 422 15.49 -22.20 27.33
CA PHE A 422 16.75 -22.87 26.94
C PHE A 422 16.91 -24.29 27.52
N ASP A 423 15.84 -24.81 28.12
CA ASP A 423 15.73 -26.09 28.83
C ASP A 423 16.12 -27.32 27.99
N ALA A 424 16.02 -27.23 26.66
CA ALA A 424 16.31 -28.33 25.73
C ALA A 424 17.66 -28.18 24.98
N LEU A 425 18.48 -27.17 25.31
CA LEU A 425 19.72 -26.89 24.56
C LEU A 425 20.93 -27.65 25.13
N PRO A 426 21.91 -28.02 24.27
CA PRO A 426 23.15 -28.64 24.74
C PRO A 426 23.99 -27.66 25.56
N ARG A 427 24.80 -28.19 26.48
CA ARG A 427 25.70 -27.40 27.32
C ARG A 427 26.94 -26.97 26.52
N PHE A 428 26.96 -25.72 26.07
CA PHE A 428 28.13 -25.13 25.43
C PHE A 428 28.86 -24.21 26.42
N THR A 429 30.11 -24.53 26.76
CA THR A 429 30.82 -23.83 27.83
C THR A 429 31.25 -22.42 27.44
N SER A 430 31.30 -21.51 28.41
CA SER A 430 31.83 -20.15 28.26
C SER A 430 33.26 -20.12 27.68
N ALA A 431 34.09 -21.11 28.03
CA ALA A 431 35.44 -21.26 27.47
C ALA A 431 35.41 -21.56 25.97
N ARG A 432 34.55 -22.49 25.51
CA ARG A 432 34.37 -22.79 24.09
C ARG A 432 33.85 -21.58 23.30
N CYS A 433 32.93 -20.78 23.87
CA CYS A 433 32.49 -19.54 23.24
C CYS A 433 33.64 -18.54 23.06
N TYR A 434 34.49 -18.41 24.09
CA TYR A 434 35.63 -17.50 24.03
C TYR A 434 36.65 -17.93 22.98
N GLU A 435 37.02 -19.22 22.95
CA GLU A 435 37.88 -19.79 21.92
C GLU A 435 37.31 -19.58 20.52
N LEU A 436 36.03 -19.87 20.32
CA LEU A 436 35.34 -19.67 19.03
C LEU A 436 35.40 -18.21 18.54
N MET A 437 35.21 -17.26 19.45
CA MET A 437 35.26 -15.83 19.13
C MET A 437 36.68 -15.29 18.91
N GLN A 438 37.71 -16.02 19.36
CA GLN A 438 39.11 -15.73 19.02
C GLN A 438 39.53 -16.35 17.68
N GLU A 439 39.09 -17.57 17.39
CA GLU A 439 39.51 -18.31 16.19
C GLU A 439 38.79 -17.85 14.92
N LEU A 440 37.51 -17.47 15.01
CA LEU A 440 36.72 -16.98 13.87
C LEU A 440 37.42 -15.84 13.08
N PRO A 441 37.79 -14.69 13.67
CA PRO A 441 38.44 -13.61 12.92
C PRO A 441 39.79 -14.02 12.32
N LYS A 442 40.54 -14.93 12.97
CA LYS A 442 41.81 -15.43 12.42
C LYS A 442 41.54 -16.28 11.19
N ALA A 443 40.61 -17.24 11.29
CA ALA A 443 40.23 -18.12 10.19
C ALA A 443 39.80 -17.33 8.94
N LEU A 444 38.92 -16.34 9.10
CA LEU A 444 38.40 -15.60 7.95
C LEU A 444 39.44 -14.68 7.29
N ARG A 445 40.37 -14.08 8.07
CA ARG A 445 41.46 -13.27 7.51
C ARG A 445 42.47 -14.10 6.73
N GLU A 446 42.91 -15.22 7.31
CA GLU A 446 43.85 -16.11 6.62
C GLU A 446 43.19 -16.75 5.39
N LEU A 447 41.87 -17.02 5.44
CA LEU A 447 41.13 -17.47 4.27
C LEU A 447 41.05 -16.40 3.18
N ASP A 448 40.76 -15.15 3.54
CA ASP A 448 40.73 -14.04 2.57
C ASP A 448 42.12 -13.88 1.92
N LYS A 449 43.22 -13.96 2.69
CA LYS A 449 44.60 -13.94 2.15
C LYS A 449 44.87 -15.12 1.20
N LEU A 450 44.55 -16.34 1.62
CA LEU A 450 44.78 -17.56 0.83
C LEU A 450 44.02 -17.51 -0.51
N CYS A 451 42.80 -16.99 -0.50
CA CYS A 451 41.98 -16.87 -1.70
C CYS A 451 42.31 -15.62 -2.55
N GLY A 452 43.29 -14.81 -2.15
CA GLY A 452 43.66 -13.58 -2.84
C GLY A 452 42.57 -12.52 -2.81
N MET A 453 41.86 -12.39 -1.69
CA MET A 453 40.77 -11.43 -1.47
C MET A 453 41.19 -10.36 -0.45
N ARG A 454 40.70 -9.14 -0.64
CA ARG A 454 40.86 -8.03 0.32
C ARG A 454 39.54 -7.32 0.54
N VAL A 455 39.29 -6.87 1.76
CA VAL A 455 38.12 -6.07 2.11
C VAL A 455 38.51 -4.59 2.07
N VAL A 456 37.75 -3.77 1.35
CA VAL A 456 37.97 -2.33 1.18
C VAL A 456 36.77 -1.59 1.75
N ARG A 457 36.98 -0.59 2.59
CA ARG A 457 35.90 0.28 3.07
C ARG A 457 35.80 1.49 2.14
N VAL A 458 34.61 1.71 1.59
CA VAL A 458 34.34 2.74 0.58
C VAL A 458 33.43 3.82 1.16
N ARG A 459 33.68 5.08 0.79
CA ARG A 459 32.86 6.23 1.13
C ARG A 459 32.55 7.02 -0.15
N ALA A 460 31.27 7.22 -0.47
CA ALA A 460 30.88 7.99 -1.65
C ALA A 460 29.57 8.77 -1.43
N SER A 461 29.23 9.67 -2.35
CA SER A 461 28.00 10.48 -2.28
C SER A 461 26.72 9.66 -2.50
N ALA A 462 26.81 8.55 -3.24
CA ALA A 462 25.70 7.65 -3.53
C ALA A 462 26.10 6.19 -3.33
N PHE A 463 25.13 5.35 -2.99
CA PHE A 463 25.27 3.90 -2.99
C PHE A 463 24.58 3.38 -4.25
N GLY A 464 25.35 2.86 -5.20
CA GLY A 464 24.90 2.58 -6.57
C GLY A 464 24.05 1.32 -6.75
N ARG A 465 23.19 0.98 -5.77
CA ARG A 465 22.30 -0.19 -5.85
C ARG A 465 20.82 0.20 -5.75
N GLY A 466 20.01 -0.24 -6.70
CA GLY A 466 18.55 -0.22 -6.61
C GLY A 466 17.99 -1.33 -5.72
N ARG A 467 16.78 -1.16 -5.15
CA ARG A 467 16.16 -2.11 -4.18
C ARG A 467 16.00 -3.55 -4.67
N ASN A 468 15.91 -3.77 -5.99
CA ASN A 468 15.72 -5.09 -6.60
C ASN A 468 16.75 -5.37 -7.70
N ASP A 469 17.85 -4.63 -7.73
CA ASP A 469 18.79 -4.68 -8.83
C ASP A 469 19.91 -5.70 -8.57
N THR A 470 20.30 -6.41 -9.64
CA THR A 470 21.54 -7.20 -9.71
C THR A 470 22.71 -6.36 -10.22
N GLU A 471 22.42 -5.15 -10.71
CA GLU A 471 23.40 -4.16 -11.09
C GLU A 471 23.86 -3.36 -9.85
N PHE A 472 25.18 -3.21 -9.71
CA PHE A 472 25.82 -2.40 -8.68
C PHE A 472 26.83 -1.45 -9.31
N VAL A 473 26.67 -0.14 -9.06
CA VAL A 473 27.63 0.88 -9.46
C VAL A 473 28.54 1.20 -8.29
N ASP A 474 29.85 1.00 -8.45
CA ASP A 474 30.83 1.33 -7.42
C ASP A 474 31.14 2.83 -7.36
N ALA A 475 32.00 3.23 -6.42
CA ALA A 475 32.35 4.64 -6.21
C ALA A 475 33.08 5.29 -7.41
N ASP A 476 33.72 4.48 -8.25
CA ASP A 476 34.44 4.94 -9.44
C ASP A 476 33.51 5.03 -10.68
N GLY A 477 32.22 4.69 -10.51
CA GLY A 477 31.23 4.67 -11.59
C GLY A 477 31.28 3.39 -12.44
N ALA A 478 32.07 2.39 -12.04
CA ALA A 478 32.10 1.10 -12.73
C ALA A 478 30.88 0.27 -12.36
N THR A 479 30.30 -0.39 -13.37
CA THR A 479 29.06 -1.16 -13.23
C THR A 479 29.37 -2.64 -13.15
N TRP A 480 28.84 -3.30 -12.13
CA TRP A 480 29.10 -4.69 -11.78
C TRP A 480 27.79 -5.49 -11.74
N GLN A 481 27.80 -6.69 -12.30
CA GLN A 481 26.67 -7.62 -12.22
C GLN A 481 26.89 -8.60 -11.07
N LEU A 482 26.10 -8.46 -10.01
CA LEU A 482 26.20 -9.22 -8.78
C LEU A 482 24.89 -9.99 -8.52
N THR A 483 25.02 -11.26 -8.18
CA THR A 483 23.87 -12.08 -7.75
C THR A 483 23.49 -11.76 -6.30
N LYS A 484 22.24 -12.04 -5.91
CA LYS A 484 21.73 -11.77 -4.55
C LYS A 484 22.64 -12.32 -3.42
N PRO A 485 23.23 -13.53 -3.51
CA PRO A 485 24.15 -14.05 -2.49
C PRO A 485 25.45 -13.24 -2.31
N GLN A 486 25.84 -12.39 -3.26
CA GLN A 486 27.05 -11.55 -3.19
C GLN A 486 26.85 -10.27 -2.38
N PHE A 487 25.62 -10.00 -1.94
CA PHE A 487 25.32 -8.92 -1.02
C PHE A 487 25.19 -9.48 0.40
N THR A 488 25.70 -8.77 1.40
CA THR A 488 25.39 -9.03 2.81
C THR A 488 24.99 -7.75 3.52
N SER A 489 24.02 -7.89 4.42
CA SER A 489 23.58 -6.79 5.27
C SER A 489 23.04 -7.29 6.61
N LEU A 490 23.14 -6.41 7.61
CA LEU A 490 22.28 -6.45 8.80
C LEU A 490 21.16 -5.44 8.57
N TYR A 491 19.96 -5.95 8.21
CA TYR A 491 18.74 -5.25 7.81
C TYR A 491 18.74 -4.68 6.38
N ASP A 492 17.55 -4.53 5.79
CA ASP A 492 17.36 -4.33 4.33
C ASP A 492 17.06 -2.88 3.90
N ASN A 493 16.98 -1.92 4.83
CA ASN A 493 16.29 -0.65 4.55
C ASN A 493 17.18 0.58 4.33
N THR A 494 18.45 0.59 4.76
CA THR A 494 19.35 1.75 4.60
C THR A 494 20.83 1.32 4.56
N VAL A 495 21.72 2.28 4.25
CA VAL A 495 23.18 2.10 4.29
C VAL A 495 23.77 3.13 5.27
N GLU A 496 24.84 2.74 5.96
CA GLU A 496 25.66 3.59 6.84
C GLU A 496 25.93 4.96 6.22
N GLN A 497 25.76 6.00 7.03
CA GLN A 497 25.97 7.39 6.63
C GLN A 497 27.05 8.01 7.49
N HIS A 498 27.92 8.80 6.87
CA HIS A 498 28.99 9.52 7.55
C HIS A 498 28.95 10.99 7.13
N ARG A 499 28.98 11.91 8.10
CA ARG A 499 29.10 13.35 7.86
C ARG A 499 30.48 13.82 8.34
N PRO A 500 31.41 14.14 7.43
CA PRO A 500 32.72 14.68 7.81
C PRO A 500 32.58 16.01 8.55
N ALA A 501 33.43 16.25 9.56
CA ALA A 501 33.36 17.47 10.38
C ALA A 501 33.47 18.79 9.58
N ASN A 502 34.09 18.75 8.40
CA ASN A 502 34.36 19.92 7.56
C ASN A 502 33.50 19.98 6.27
N SER A 503 32.46 19.15 6.14
CA SER A 503 31.61 19.10 4.94
C SER A 503 30.12 18.99 5.28
N LEU A 504 29.30 19.76 4.57
CA LEU A 504 27.83 19.67 4.65
C LEU A 504 27.27 18.41 3.95
N ARG A 505 28.09 17.71 3.15
CA ARG A 505 27.66 16.53 2.39
C ARG A 505 27.71 15.27 3.25
N VAL A 506 26.62 14.51 3.21
CA VAL A 506 26.52 13.18 3.84
C VAL A 506 27.03 12.13 2.86
N LEU A 507 28.03 11.36 3.27
CA LEU A 507 28.60 10.25 2.52
C LEU A 507 27.93 8.93 2.93
N LYS A 508 27.73 8.03 1.97
CA LYS A 508 27.35 6.63 2.20
C LYS A 508 28.62 5.80 2.41
N VAL A 509 28.56 4.85 3.33
CA VAL A 509 29.70 3.99 3.68
C VAL A 509 29.31 2.52 3.49
N TRP A 510 30.15 1.75 2.81
CA TRP A 510 29.99 0.31 2.67
C TRP A 510 31.36 -0.37 2.61
N SER A 511 31.38 -1.70 2.56
CA SER A 511 32.61 -2.45 2.31
C SER A 511 32.48 -3.36 1.10
N GLU A 512 33.56 -3.46 0.34
CA GLU A 512 33.66 -4.26 -0.88
C GLU A 512 34.73 -5.33 -0.65
N THR A 513 34.40 -6.60 -0.90
CA THR A 513 35.44 -7.61 -1.05
C THR A 513 35.90 -7.62 -2.50
N ARG A 514 37.18 -7.34 -2.73
CA ARG A 514 37.80 -7.30 -4.06
C ARG A 514 38.91 -8.33 -4.18
N ARG A 515 39.12 -8.88 -5.38
CA ARG A 515 40.25 -9.76 -5.66
C ARG A 515 41.54 -8.94 -5.77
N THR A 516 42.61 -9.40 -5.12
CA THR A 516 43.88 -8.68 -5.03
C THR A 516 44.64 -8.60 -6.36
N SER A 517 44.43 -9.57 -7.27
CA SER A 517 45.16 -9.64 -8.55
C SER A 517 44.70 -8.65 -9.61
N ASP A 518 43.39 -8.38 -9.70
CA ASP A 518 42.75 -7.63 -10.79
C ASP A 518 41.77 -6.55 -10.29
N ASN A 519 41.61 -6.42 -8.96
CA ASN A 519 40.67 -5.50 -8.32
C ASN A 519 39.19 -5.76 -8.66
N GLU A 520 38.85 -6.96 -9.14
CA GLU A 520 37.48 -7.37 -9.45
C GLU A 520 36.60 -7.33 -8.20
N LEU A 521 35.38 -6.79 -8.31
CA LEU A 521 34.41 -6.76 -7.21
C LEU A 521 33.75 -8.14 -7.03
N LEU A 522 33.94 -8.73 -5.85
CA LEU A 522 33.43 -10.08 -5.54
C LEU A 522 32.15 -10.04 -4.70
N ALA A 523 32.05 -9.15 -3.73
CA ALA A 523 30.90 -9.01 -2.84
C ALA A 523 30.80 -7.61 -2.22
N VAL A 524 29.59 -7.22 -1.81
CA VAL A 524 29.28 -5.94 -1.17
C VAL A 524 28.62 -6.18 0.19
N HIS A 525 29.16 -5.52 1.21
CA HIS A 525 28.79 -5.69 2.62
C HIS A 525 28.34 -4.36 3.21
N THR A 526 27.17 -4.32 3.86
CA THR A 526 26.56 -3.08 4.34
C THR A 526 26.05 -3.20 5.78
N LEU A 527 26.22 -2.15 6.56
CA LEU A 527 25.43 -1.89 7.76
C LEU A 527 24.34 -0.87 7.43
N ASP A 528 23.20 -0.97 8.10
CA ASP A 528 22.17 0.05 8.02
C ASP A 528 22.65 1.36 8.71
N ALA A 529 21.91 2.45 8.49
CA ALA A 529 22.28 3.77 9.01
C ALA A 529 22.40 3.77 10.55
N LYS A 530 21.54 3.00 11.24
CA LYS A 530 21.52 2.87 12.70
C LYS A 530 22.78 2.18 13.22
N LEU A 531 23.02 0.94 12.80
CA LEU A 531 24.15 0.15 13.29
C LEU A 531 25.50 0.72 12.83
N GLY A 532 25.54 1.28 11.63
CA GLY A 532 26.72 1.97 11.12
C GLY A 532 27.10 3.17 11.99
N ARG A 533 26.12 4.01 12.38
CA ARG A 533 26.35 5.14 13.30
C ARG A 533 26.78 4.66 14.69
N TRP A 534 26.16 3.62 15.23
CA TRP A 534 26.56 3.03 16.52
C TRP A 534 28.01 2.53 16.50
N LEU A 535 28.42 1.85 15.43
CA LEU A 535 29.80 1.39 15.26
C LEU A 535 30.79 2.56 15.09
N GLN A 536 30.42 3.60 14.33
CA GLN A 536 31.26 4.79 14.13
C GLN A 536 31.58 5.53 15.44
N MET A 537 30.67 5.53 16.43
CA MET A 537 30.91 6.16 17.73
C MET A 537 32.09 5.52 18.48
N ALA A 538 32.43 4.26 18.17
CA ALA A 538 33.64 3.62 18.68
C ALA A 538 34.92 4.00 17.90
N SER A 539 34.79 4.50 16.66
CA SER A 539 35.92 4.84 15.76
C SER A 539 36.46 6.26 15.92
N VAL A 540 35.88 7.14 16.75
CA VAL A 540 36.22 8.59 16.85
C VAL A 540 37.61 8.86 17.46
N HIS A 541 38.54 7.89 17.46
CA HIS A 541 39.89 8.04 18.04
C HIS A 541 41.06 7.70 17.11
N MET A 542 40.87 7.40 15.83
CA MET A 542 42.00 7.08 14.92
C MET A 542 41.82 7.76 13.55
N GLY A 543 42.86 8.51 13.15
CA GLY A 543 42.91 9.29 11.91
C GLY A 543 43.32 8.50 10.68
N GLU A 544 43.10 9.16 9.53
CA GLU A 544 43.57 8.87 8.16
C GLU A 544 43.13 7.55 7.51
N VAL A 545 42.17 7.64 6.58
CA VAL A 545 41.90 6.63 5.56
C VAL A 545 41.72 7.37 4.23
N GLU A 546 42.38 6.89 3.17
CA GLU A 546 42.52 7.50 1.83
C GLU A 546 41.19 8.02 1.24
N ASP A 547 41.12 9.33 1.01
CA ASP A 547 40.07 9.99 0.22
C ASP A 547 40.38 9.81 -1.28
N LEU A 548 39.55 9.05 -1.99
CA LEU A 548 39.50 9.11 -3.46
C LEU A 548 38.74 10.37 -3.86
N GLN A 549 39.44 11.28 -4.56
CA GLN A 549 38.95 12.60 -4.95
C GLN A 549 37.75 12.52 -5.92
N ASP A 550 36.72 13.33 -5.61
CA ASP A 550 35.59 13.66 -6.49
C ASP A 550 36.07 14.11 -7.89
N VAL A 551 35.67 13.39 -8.95
CA VAL A 551 35.76 13.87 -10.35
C VAL A 551 34.35 14.31 -10.80
N PRO A 552 34.17 15.55 -11.32
CA PRO A 552 32.88 16.01 -11.82
C PRO A 552 32.54 15.38 -13.18
N ALA A 553 31.30 14.92 -13.32
CA ALA A 553 30.76 14.39 -14.57
C ALA A 553 30.61 15.50 -15.63
N THR A 554 31.07 15.21 -16.85
CA THR A 554 30.65 15.90 -18.08
C THR A 554 30.05 14.89 -19.06
N PRO A 555 28.98 15.26 -19.78
CA PRO A 555 28.26 14.36 -20.66
C PRO A 555 28.90 14.36 -22.05
N ASP A 556 29.02 13.20 -22.69
CA ASP A 556 29.12 13.15 -24.14
C ASP A 556 28.40 11.94 -24.73
N ALA A 557 27.66 12.23 -25.79
CA ALA A 557 26.80 11.32 -26.52
C ALA A 557 27.57 10.70 -27.70
N ALA A 558 27.41 9.39 -27.94
CA ALA A 558 27.44 8.82 -29.29
C ALA A 558 26.98 7.35 -29.35
N LYS A 559 25.86 7.16 -30.05
CA LYS A 559 25.59 6.20 -31.14
C LYS A 559 25.69 4.67 -30.91
N GLU A 560 24.50 4.09 -31.10
CA GLU A 560 24.17 2.82 -31.79
C GLU A 560 25.32 2.02 -32.40
N ASP A 561 25.33 0.71 -32.12
CA ASP A 561 25.27 -0.29 -33.18
C ASP A 561 24.67 -1.61 -32.66
N VAL A 562 23.54 -1.98 -33.23
CA VAL A 562 22.89 -3.29 -33.11
C VAL A 562 23.53 -4.20 -34.16
N VAL A 563 24.05 -5.35 -33.73
CA VAL A 563 24.33 -6.49 -34.63
C VAL A 563 23.66 -7.74 -34.05
N PRO A 564 22.75 -8.40 -34.80
CA PRO A 564 22.04 -9.61 -34.41
C PRO A 564 22.77 -10.89 -34.87
N MET A 565 22.21 -12.07 -34.52
CA MET A 565 22.59 -13.47 -34.85
C MET A 565 23.21 -14.20 -33.64
N GLU A 566 22.86 -15.45 -33.31
CA GLU A 566 22.16 -16.49 -34.05
C GLU A 566 21.68 -17.57 -33.07
N THR A 567 20.48 -18.10 -33.29
CA THR A 567 19.97 -19.31 -32.66
C THR A 567 20.52 -20.53 -33.39
N GLU A 568 21.31 -21.37 -32.71
CA GLU A 568 21.53 -22.75 -33.14
C GLU A 568 20.60 -23.71 -32.40
N SER A 569 19.79 -24.40 -33.21
CA SER A 569 19.00 -25.57 -32.86
C SER A 569 19.86 -26.84 -32.89
N VAL A 570 19.72 -27.74 -31.91
CA VAL A 570 19.99 -29.18 -32.12
C VAL A 570 18.95 -30.05 -31.42
N ASN A 571 18.37 -30.92 -32.25
CA ASN A 571 17.40 -31.99 -32.02
C ASN A 571 17.95 -33.22 -31.29
N GLY A 572 17.00 -34.02 -30.76
CA GLY A 572 17.10 -35.47 -30.57
C GLY A 572 17.44 -35.87 -29.14
N GLY A 573 16.67 -36.67 -28.40
CA GLY A 573 15.64 -37.64 -28.74
C GLY A 573 15.98 -38.94 -28.04
N ASP A 574 15.19 -39.37 -27.05
CA ASP A 574 14.55 -40.70 -27.01
C ASP A 574 13.85 -40.99 -25.68
N SER A 575 12.54 -41.19 -25.78
CA SER A 575 11.77 -42.36 -25.33
C SER A 575 12.11 -43.05 -23.99
N GLN A 576 11.17 -43.00 -23.04
CA GLN A 576 10.54 -44.22 -22.50
C GLN A 576 9.26 -43.92 -21.69
N SER A 577 8.17 -44.50 -22.20
CA SER A 577 6.80 -44.59 -21.70
C SER A 577 6.59 -45.56 -20.52
N ILE A 578 5.45 -45.45 -19.82
CA ILE A 578 4.41 -46.49 -19.48
C ILE A 578 3.69 -46.08 -18.15
N PRO A 579 2.37 -46.29 -17.91
CA PRO A 579 1.14 -45.99 -18.69
C PRO A 579 0.01 -45.33 -17.82
N LEU A 580 -1.05 -44.81 -18.46
CA LEU A 580 -2.35 -44.54 -17.80
C LEU A 580 -3.24 -45.80 -17.75
N PRO A 581 -4.24 -45.88 -16.85
CA PRO A 581 -5.50 -46.54 -17.14
C PRO A 581 -6.48 -45.56 -17.80
N SER A 582 -6.95 -45.98 -18.97
CA SER A 582 -8.01 -45.41 -19.79
C SER A 582 -9.39 -45.80 -19.27
N GLU A 583 -10.35 -44.89 -19.30
CA GLU A 583 -11.71 -45.23 -19.75
C GLU A 583 -12.16 -44.19 -20.78
N ALA A 584 -12.34 -44.68 -22.01
CA ALA A 584 -12.83 -43.97 -23.16
C ALA A 584 -14.36 -44.09 -23.26
N GLY A 585 -15.00 -43.01 -23.67
CA GLY A 585 -16.32 -43.01 -24.32
C GLY A 585 -16.22 -42.17 -25.59
N GLU A 586 -16.35 -42.84 -26.74
CA GLU A 586 -16.05 -42.34 -28.09
C GLU A 586 -16.96 -41.20 -28.58
N ALA A 587 -16.34 -40.39 -29.43
CA ALA A 587 -16.90 -39.31 -30.22
C ALA A 587 -17.69 -39.82 -31.45
N LEU A 588 -18.43 -38.91 -32.11
CA LEU A 588 -18.39 -38.70 -33.57
C LEU A 588 -19.27 -37.49 -33.95
N THR A 589 -18.66 -36.45 -34.52
CA THR A 589 -18.85 -36.04 -35.94
C THR A 589 -18.00 -34.81 -36.30
N THR A 590 -17.03 -35.05 -37.16
CA THR A 590 -16.43 -34.21 -38.24
C THR A 590 -16.30 -32.67 -38.08
N PRO A 591 -15.08 -32.10 -38.24
CA PRO A 591 -14.87 -30.66 -38.32
C PRO A 591 -15.20 -30.14 -39.73
N VAL A 592 -16.17 -29.23 -39.81
CA VAL A 592 -16.39 -28.40 -41.00
C VAL A 592 -15.29 -27.35 -41.03
N LYS A 593 -14.45 -27.37 -42.08
CA LYS A 593 -13.59 -26.22 -42.44
C LYS A 593 -14.49 -25.00 -42.63
N ARG A 594 -14.39 -24.02 -41.72
CA ARG A 594 -14.84 -22.66 -41.97
C ARG A 594 -13.62 -21.85 -42.38
N ASP A 595 -13.61 -21.45 -43.65
CA ASP A 595 -12.67 -20.47 -44.16
C ASP A 595 -12.75 -19.18 -43.33
N SER A 596 -11.58 -18.57 -43.13
CA SER A 596 -11.35 -17.37 -42.34
C SER A 596 -12.05 -16.15 -42.96
N ALA A 597 -13.26 -15.86 -42.50
CA ALA A 597 -13.83 -14.52 -42.63
C ALA A 597 -13.36 -13.66 -41.45
N LEU A 598 -12.98 -12.41 -41.74
CA LEU A 598 -12.77 -11.34 -40.75
C LEU A 598 -13.93 -11.37 -39.75
N VAL A 599 -13.64 -11.33 -38.45
CA VAL A 599 -14.68 -11.22 -37.42
C VAL A 599 -15.14 -9.76 -37.46
N PRO A 600 -16.37 -9.44 -37.93
CA PRO A 600 -16.85 -8.06 -37.92
C PRO A 600 -17.00 -7.58 -36.47
N VAL A 601 -16.65 -6.32 -36.18
CA VAL A 601 -16.82 -5.69 -34.87
C VAL A 601 -18.25 -5.81 -34.32
N ASP A 602 -19.24 -5.95 -35.20
CA ASP A 602 -20.64 -6.19 -34.83
C ASP A 602 -20.85 -7.51 -34.06
N LEU A 603 -20.17 -8.60 -34.43
CA LEU A 603 -20.25 -9.88 -33.71
C LEU A 603 -19.60 -9.80 -32.32
N LEU A 604 -18.61 -8.92 -32.14
CA LEU A 604 -17.98 -8.65 -30.85
C LEU A 604 -18.90 -7.86 -29.94
N ARG A 605 -19.62 -6.87 -30.46
CA ARG A 605 -20.59 -6.07 -29.70
C ARG A 605 -21.72 -6.94 -29.14
N ASP A 606 -22.20 -7.91 -29.90
CA ASP A 606 -23.16 -8.91 -29.42
C ASP A 606 -22.56 -9.78 -28.30
N GLY A 607 -21.29 -10.19 -28.45
CA GLY A 607 -20.54 -10.91 -27.41
C GLY A 607 -20.37 -10.11 -26.11
N GLN A 608 -20.02 -8.83 -26.22
CA GLN A 608 -19.92 -7.89 -25.09
C GLN A 608 -21.26 -7.76 -24.37
N GLN A 609 -22.33 -7.49 -25.11
CA GLN A 609 -23.67 -7.36 -24.54
C GLN A 609 -24.14 -8.65 -23.87
N ALA A 610 -23.86 -9.82 -24.46
CA ALA A 610 -24.14 -11.11 -23.85
C ALA A 610 -23.31 -11.31 -22.57
N SER A 611 -22.02 -10.96 -22.57
CA SER A 611 -21.14 -11.05 -21.40
C SER A 611 -21.66 -10.19 -20.25
N TRP A 612 -22.02 -8.93 -20.52
CA TRP A 612 -22.56 -8.02 -19.52
C TRP A 612 -23.87 -8.55 -18.94
N LYS A 613 -24.80 -9.06 -19.77
CA LYS A 613 -26.06 -9.68 -19.33
C LYS A 613 -25.87 -10.95 -18.50
N GLN A 614 -24.78 -11.70 -18.69
CA GLN A 614 -24.51 -12.94 -17.94
C GLN A 614 -23.93 -12.69 -16.54
N ARG A 615 -23.33 -11.53 -16.26
CA ARG A 615 -22.77 -11.17 -14.94
C ARG A 615 -23.81 -11.02 -13.82
N PHE A 616 -25.07 -11.31 -14.13
CA PHE A 616 -26.21 -11.18 -13.22
C PHE A 616 -26.80 -12.52 -12.76
N GLY A 617 -26.11 -13.64 -13.01
CA GLY A 617 -26.56 -15.01 -12.67
C GLY A 617 -27.54 -15.58 -13.70
N ALA A 618 -27.22 -16.72 -14.28
CA ALA A 618 -27.96 -17.38 -15.37
C ALA A 618 -29.23 -18.16 -14.91
N GLY A 619 -29.90 -17.75 -13.83
CA GLY A 619 -30.97 -18.54 -13.21
C GLY A 619 -32.18 -17.74 -12.75
N ARG A 620 -32.63 -16.73 -13.51
CA ARG A 620 -33.75 -15.88 -13.09
C ARG A 620 -35.09 -16.33 -13.71
N THR A 621 -35.85 -17.13 -12.96
CA THR A 621 -37.29 -17.29 -13.16
C THR A 621 -38.03 -16.00 -12.74
N SER A 622 -39.24 -15.76 -13.27
CA SER A 622 -39.97 -14.50 -13.04
C SER A 622 -40.30 -14.21 -11.57
N GLU A 623 -40.21 -15.22 -10.69
CA GLU A 623 -40.42 -15.10 -9.25
C GLU A 623 -39.21 -14.48 -8.50
N ASP A 624 -37.99 -14.52 -9.06
CA ASP A 624 -36.77 -13.95 -8.45
C ASP A 624 -36.58 -12.45 -8.67
N LYS A 625 -37.44 -11.82 -9.48
CA LYS A 625 -37.37 -10.37 -9.72
C LYS A 625 -37.56 -9.54 -8.44
N GLY A 626 -38.25 -10.09 -7.44
CA GLY A 626 -38.53 -9.42 -6.16
C GLY A 626 -37.53 -9.69 -5.03
N ALA A 627 -36.69 -10.72 -5.13
CA ALA A 627 -35.90 -11.20 -3.97
C ALA A 627 -34.38 -10.93 -4.08
N SER A 628 -33.81 -10.74 -5.28
CA SER A 628 -32.35 -10.73 -5.49
C SER A 628 -31.74 -9.37 -5.88
N VAL A 629 -32.53 -8.30 -6.03
CA VAL A 629 -32.01 -6.95 -6.34
C VAL A 629 -32.21 -6.08 -5.11
N SER A 630 -31.25 -5.97 -4.18
CA SER A 630 -31.35 -4.87 -3.20
C SER A 630 -30.13 -4.51 -2.35
N SER A 631 -29.13 -5.36 -2.07
CA SER A 631 -28.08 -4.94 -1.10
C SER A 631 -26.99 -4.04 -1.70
N HIS A 632 -26.45 -4.38 -2.88
CA HIS A 632 -25.32 -3.64 -3.47
C HIS A 632 -25.74 -2.44 -4.30
N PHE A 633 -25.13 -1.29 -4.04
CA PHE A 633 -25.15 -0.10 -4.86
C PHE A 633 -24.08 -0.20 -5.95
N ARG A 634 -24.50 -0.29 -7.22
CA ARG A 634 -23.57 -0.39 -8.35
C ARG A 634 -23.20 0.99 -8.87
N ILE A 635 -21.93 1.34 -8.74
CA ILE A 635 -21.40 2.65 -9.11
C ILE A 635 -20.33 2.48 -10.18
N ALA A 636 -20.32 3.39 -11.14
CA ALA A 636 -19.26 3.52 -12.12
C ALA A 636 -18.53 4.85 -11.98
N LEU A 637 -17.22 4.84 -12.25
CA LEU A 637 -16.42 6.06 -12.44
C LEU A 637 -15.82 6.06 -13.85
N LEU A 638 -15.71 7.24 -14.45
CA LEU A 638 -15.12 7.41 -15.78
C LEU A 638 -13.89 8.33 -15.70
N GLN A 639 -12.70 7.74 -15.82
CA GLN A 639 -11.49 8.52 -16.04
C GLN A 639 -11.27 8.69 -17.53
N TRP A 640 -11.15 9.92 -18.00
CA TRP A 640 -10.98 10.24 -19.41
C TRP A 640 -10.29 11.59 -19.58
N ARG A 641 -9.75 11.83 -20.78
CA ARG A 641 -9.20 13.13 -21.14
C ARG A 641 -10.33 14.12 -21.30
N ILE A 642 -10.27 15.17 -20.51
CA ILE A 642 -11.23 16.25 -20.53
C ILE A 642 -10.62 17.47 -21.23
N ASP A 643 -11.48 18.24 -21.88
CA ASP A 643 -11.18 19.59 -22.36
C ASP A 643 -11.72 20.59 -21.33
N ASP A 644 -10.87 21.50 -20.84
CA ASP A 644 -11.14 22.38 -19.69
C ASP A 644 -12.42 23.21 -19.86
N SER A 645 -13.45 22.85 -19.09
CA SER A 645 -14.76 23.49 -19.11
C SER A 645 -14.90 24.72 -18.21
N TYR A 646 -13.87 25.08 -17.43
CA TYR A 646 -13.82 26.35 -16.70
C TYR A 646 -13.39 27.52 -17.59
N ALA A 647 -12.75 27.23 -18.73
CA ALA A 647 -12.50 28.22 -19.75
C ALA A 647 -13.81 28.67 -20.43
N HIS A 648 -13.84 29.94 -20.85
CA HIS A 648 -14.96 30.52 -21.60
C HIS A 648 -15.26 29.65 -22.85
N PRO A 649 -16.53 29.39 -23.22
CA PRO A 649 -16.88 28.51 -24.34
C PRO A 649 -16.22 28.86 -25.68
N VAL A 650 -15.82 30.11 -25.86
CA VAL A 650 -15.03 30.60 -27.01
C VAL A 650 -13.76 29.75 -27.24
N ALA A 651 -13.14 29.19 -26.19
CA ALA A 651 -11.91 28.40 -26.31
C ALA A 651 -12.10 27.08 -27.08
N GLU A 652 -13.30 26.49 -27.02
CA GLU A 652 -13.64 25.24 -27.71
C GLU A 652 -14.51 25.44 -28.96
N ALA A 653 -14.89 26.69 -29.20
CA ALA A 653 -15.77 27.06 -30.29
C ALA A 653 -14.96 27.33 -31.56
N GLY A 654 -15.52 26.96 -32.71
CA GLY A 654 -14.92 27.26 -34.00
C GLY A 654 -13.68 26.46 -34.32
N LEU A 655 -12.77 27.05 -35.11
CA LEU A 655 -11.58 26.33 -35.62
C LEU A 655 -10.62 25.91 -34.49
N ASN A 656 -10.54 26.68 -33.40
CA ASN A 656 -9.64 26.37 -32.29
C ASN A 656 -10.04 25.09 -31.52
N GLY A 657 -11.30 24.67 -31.63
CA GLY A 657 -11.74 23.38 -31.10
C GLY A 657 -11.36 22.19 -32.00
N LEU A 658 -11.01 22.40 -33.28
CA LEU A 658 -10.67 21.29 -34.17
C LEU A 658 -9.31 20.69 -33.78
N PRO A 659 -9.16 19.34 -33.82
CA PRO A 659 -7.93 18.68 -33.38
C PRO A 659 -6.87 18.69 -34.50
N LEU A 660 -6.52 19.90 -34.94
CA LEU A 660 -5.61 20.19 -36.03
C LEU A 660 -4.39 20.95 -35.50
N HIS A 661 -3.23 20.74 -36.12
CA HIS A 661 -2.02 21.48 -35.78
C HIS A 661 -2.16 22.98 -36.10
N GLU A 662 -1.49 23.87 -35.35
CA GLU A 662 -1.62 25.33 -35.48
C GLU A 662 -1.33 25.84 -36.90
N THR A 663 -0.40 25.20 -37.62
CA THR A 663 -0.11 25.50 -39.03
C THR A 663 -1.29 25.20 -39.96
N SER A 664 -2.02 24.11 -39.70
CA SER A 664 -3.22 23.71 -40.44
C SER A 664 -4.40 24.63 -40.10
N LEU A 665 -4.53 25.02 -38.83
CA LEU A 665 -5.50 26.03 -38.40
C LEU A 665 -5.23 27.39 -39.06
N ALA A 666 -3.97 27.81 -39.14
CA ALA A 666 -3.58 29.06 -39.80
C ALA A 666 -3.92 29.08 -41.30
N GLU A 667 -3.84 27.93 -41.99
CA GLU A 667 -4.27 27.78 -43.38
C GLU A 667 -5.80 27.96 -43.48
N LEU A 668 -6.57 27.24 -42.66
CA LEU A 668 -8.04 27.29 -42.65
C LEU A 668 -8.60 28.66 -42.29
N ARG A 669 -7.95 29.41 -41.39
CA ARG A 669 -8.38 30.76 -40.97
C ARG A 669 -8.55 31.74 -42.13
N LYS A 670 -7.84 31.54 -43.25
CA LYS A 670 -7.94 32.39 -44.45
C LYS A 670 -9.27 32.21 -45.20
N HIS A 671 -9.98 31.11 -44.94
CA HIS A 671 -11.19 30.70 -45.65
C HIS A 671 -12.46 30.80 -44.77
N LEU A 672 -12.37 31.45 -43.62
CA LEU A 672 -13.53 31.68 -42.74
C LEU A 672 -14.44 32.81 -43.24
N SER A 673 -15.75 32.60 -43.12
CA SER A 673 -16.79 33.57 -43.45
C SER A 673 -17.71 33.87 -42.25
N GLY A 674 -18.46 34.98 -42.33
CA GLY A 674 -19.52 35.33 -41.38
C GLY A 674 -19.07 35.56 -39.93
N SER A 675 -19.99 35.35 -38.98
CA SER A 675 -19.78 35.50 -37.53
C SER A 675 -18.71 34.57 -36.96
N PHE A 676 -18.41 33.47 -37.65
CA PHE A 676 -17.36 32.51 -37.27
C PHE A 676 -15.95 33.12 -37.36
N LYS A 677 -15.75 34.09 -38.26
CA LYS A 677 -14.50 34.84 -38.37
C LYS A 677 -14.24 35.71 -37.14
N ASP A 678 -15.30 36.30 -36.59
CA ASP A 678 -15.21 37.14 -35.39
C ASP A 678 -15.06 36.29 -34.13
N LEU A 679 -15.74 35.14 -34.07
CA LEU A 679 -15.53 34.13 -33.01
C LEU A 679 -14.07 33.65 -32.98
N ASN A 680 -13.51 33.26 -34.13
CA ASN A 680 -12.12 32.83 -34.22
C ASN A 680 -11.11 33.96 -33.88
N ARG A 681 -11.47 35.23 -34.09
CA ARG A 681 -10.65 36.38 -33.66
C ARG A 681 -10.66 36.53 -32.14
N ALA A 682 -11.84 36.40 -31.53
CA ALA A 682 -12.00 36.48 -30.09
C ALA A 682 -11.44 35.26 -29.35
N ALA A 683 -11.34 34.10 -30.02
CA ALA A 683 -10.75 32.89 -29.46
C ALA A 683 -9.22 32.91 -29.34
N LYS A 684 -8.58 34.04 -29.67
CA LYS A 684 -7.15 34.25 -29.38
C LYS A 684 -7.00 34.76 -27.94
N PRO A 685 -5.98 34.29 -27.20
CA PRO A 685 -5.69 34.80 -25.86
C PRO A 685 -5.60 36.33 -25.85
N GLY A 686 -6.35 36.97 -24.96
CA GLY A 686 -6.43 38.42 -24.83
C GLY A 686 -7.31 39.11 -25.88
N GLY A 687 -7.96 38.37 -26.77
CA GLY A 687 -8.93 38.88 -27.75
C GLY A 687 -10.39 38.67 -27.35
N GLU A 688 -10.65 38.00 -26.23
CA GLU A 688 -11.97 37.50 -25.83
C GLU A 688 -12.97 38.65 -25.63
N TYR A 689 -12.48 39.80 -25.15
CA TYR A 689 -13.26 41.02 -24.96
C TYR A 689 -13.92 41.56 -26.24
N GLN A 690 -13.42 41.16 -27.42
CA GLN A 690 -13.98 41.53 -28.71
C GLN A 690 -15.25 40.75 -29.04
N TRP A 691 -15.55 39.67 -28.29
CA TRP A 691 -16.76 38.88 -28.47
C TRP A 691 -17.98 39.56 -27.83
N GLY A 692 -18.80 40.19 -28.66
CA GLY A 692 -20.03 40.87 -28.22
C GLY A 692 -21.33 40.26 -28.75
N MET A 693 -21.27 39.15 -29.50
CA MET A 693 -22.47 38.48 -30.00
C MET A 693 -22.99 37.50 -28.96
N ASP A 694 -24.28 37.59 -28.65
CA ASP A 694 -24.90 36.73 -27.66
C ASP A 694 -25.47 35.44 -28.30
N GLN A 695 -25.40 34.34 -27.56
CA GLN A 695 -26.04 33.06 -27.87
C GLN A 695 -25.68 32.42 -29.22
N VAL A 696 -24.46 32.61 -29.74
CA VAL A 696 -24.06 31.90 -30.96
C VAL A 696 -23.84 30.42 -30.63
N LYS A 697 -24.64 29.55 -31.25
CA LYS A 697 -24.46 28.10 -31.18
C LYS A 697 -23.40 27.70 -32.20
N ALA A 698 -22.22 27.33 -31.73
CA ALA A 698 -21.07 26.99 -32.58
C ALA A 698 -20.77 25.49 -32.52
N VAL A 699 -20.45 24.90 -33.67
CA VAL A 699 -19.95 23.51 -33.76
C VAL A 699 -18.67 23.37 -32.94
N SER A 700 -18.58 22.29 -32.16
CA SER A 700 -17.43 22.04 -31.27
C SER A 700 -17.03 20.56 -31.29
N TRP A 701 -15.77 20.30 -31.65
CA TRP A 701 -15.21 18.96 -31.63
C TRP A 701 -15.00 18.40 -30.21
N PRO A 702 -14.51 19.18 -29.22
CA PRO A 702 -14.48 18.74 -27.82
C PRO A 702 -15.84 18.26 -27.33
N GLU A 703 -16.92 18.99 -27.63
CA GLU A 703 -18.27 18.57 -27.27
C GLU A 703 -18.72 17.30 -28.01
N HIS A 704 -18.38 17.14 -29.29
CA HIS A 704 -18.61 15.89 -30.03
C HIS A 704 -17.92 14.70 -29.34
N ARG A 705 -16.61 14.83 -29.07
CA ARG A 705 -15.84 13.80 -28.36
C ARG A 705 -16.44 13.50 -26.99
N ARG A 706 -16.88 14.52 -26.24
CA ARG A 706 -17.57 14.34 -24.95
C ARG A 706 -18.79 13.46 -25.08
N ARG A 707 -19.68 13.77 -26.03
CA ARG A 707 -20.91 13.02 -26.25
C ARG A 707 -20.66 11.59 -26.69
N VAL A 708 -19.67 11.35 -27.56
CA VAL A 708 -19.31 9.99 -28.00
C VAL A 708 -18.89 9.11 -26.81
N PHE A 709 -17.99 9.60 -25.96
CA PHE A 709 -17.56 8.87 -24.77
C PHE A 709 -18.72 8.61 -23.80
N LEU A 710 -19.52 9.64 -23.55
CA LEU A 710 -20.66 9.54 -22.64
C LEU A 710 -21.71 8.58 -23.19
N LEU A 711 -21.96 8.55 -24.49
CA LEU A 711 -22.86 7.59 -25.13
C LEU A 711 -22.43 6.15 -24.88
N GLU A 712 -21.17 5.83 -25.17
CA GLU A 712 -20.63 4.48 -24.96
C GLU A 712 -20.64 4.13 -23.46
N ALA A 713 -20.31 5.08 -22.58
CA ALA A 713 -20.36 4.88 -21.14
C ALA A 713 -21.78 4.67 -20.61
N LEU A 714 -22.77 5.45 -21.08
CA LEU A 714 -24.18 5.32 -20.70
C LEU A 714 -24.76 3.99 -21.18
N GLU A 715 -24.45 3.56 -22.41
CA GLU A 715 -24.87 2.26 -22.91
C GLU A 715 -24.28 1.12 -22.08
N ALA A 716 -22.97 1.15 -21.82
CA ALA A 716 -22.32 0.16 -20.96
C ALA A 716 -22.89 0.15 -19.55
N CYS A 717 -23.09 1.32 -18.94
CA CYS A 717 -23.71 1.49 -17.62
C CYS A 717 -25.11 0.87 -17.56
N HIS A 718 -25.95 1.16 -18.55
CA HIS A 718 -27.31 0.60 -18.61
C HIS A 718 -27.30 -0.92 -18.75
N ARG A 719 -26.44 -1.48 -19.63
CA ARG A 719 -26.29 -2.93 -19.79
C ARG A 719 -25.73 -3.62 -18.54
N LEU A 720 -24.83 -2.93 -17.83
CA LEU A 720 -24.26 -3.38 -16.56
C LEU A 720 -25.12 -3.01 -15.35
N LYS A 721 -26.32 -2.43 -15.53
CA LYS A 721 -27.25 -2.02 -14.46
C LYS A 721 -26.57 -1.14 -13.41
N VAL A 722 -25.70 -0.26 -13.85
CA VAL A 722 -25.12 0.79 -13.01
C VAL A 722 -26.23 1.73 -12.57
N GLN A 723 -26.22 2.09 -11.29
CA GLN A 723 -27.22 2.98 -10.71
C GLN A 723 -26.68 4.42 -10.62
N LEU A 724 -25.36 4.59 -10.56
CA LEU A 724 -24.70 5.89 -10.52
C LEU A 724 -23.41 5.90 -11.36
N LEU A 725 -23.29 6.83 -12.29
CA LEU A 725 -22.06 7.17 -13.00
C LEU A 725 -21.47 8.47 -12.44
N VAL A 726 -20.20 8.44 -12.05
CA VAL A 726 -19.46 9.61 -11.57
C VAL A 726 -18.52 10.09 -12.66
N LEU A 727 -18.63 11.38 -13.00
CA LEU A 727 -17.74 12.07 -13.93
C LEU A 727 -16.73 12.95 -13.17
N PRO A 728 -15.51 13.16 -13.71
CA PRO A 728 -14.49 13.99 -13.05
C PRO A 728 -14.91 15.46 -12.95
N GLU A 729 -14.24 16.22 -12.09
CA GLU A 729 -14.34 17.69 -12.07
C GLU A 729 -14.01 18.25 -13.47
N VAL A 730 -14.56 19.42 -13.85
CA VAL A 730 -14.29 20.10 -15.13
C VAL A 730 -14.58 19.31 -16.41
N SER A 731 -15.26 18.17 -16.33
CA SER A 731 -15.44 17.25 -17.48
C SER A 731 -16.62 17.59 -18.41
N VAL A 732 -17.54 18.46 -17.99
CA VAL A 732 -18.80 18.74 -18.69
C VAL A 732 -19.01 20.24 -18.92
N ARG A 733 -19.89 20.61 -19.85
CA ARG A 733 -20.38 21.98 -20.03
C ARG A 733 -21.89 22.08 -19.77
N PRO A 734 -22.45 23.29 -19.63
CA PRO A 734 -23.92 23.46 -19.58
C PRO A 734 -24.64 22.75 -20.73
N ASP A 735 -24.11 22.84 -21.95
CA ASP A 735 -24.65 22.16 -23.14
C ASP A 735 -24.56 20.63 -23.01
N THR A 736 -23.45 20.10 -22.48
CA THR A 736 -23.28 18.67 -22.22
C THR A 736 -24.29 18.17 -21.19
N VAL A 737 -24.53 18.92 -20.10
CA VAL A 737 -25.51 18.57 -19.07
C VAL A 737 -26.94 18.61 -19.61
N SER A 738 -27.26 19.60 -20.44
CA SER A 738 -28.56 19.66 -21.13
C SER A 738 -28.76 18.45 -22.04
N TRP A 739 -27.75 18.10 -22.84
CA TRP A 739 -27.79 16.92 -23.68
C TRP A 739 -27.90 15.63 -22.87
N LEU A 740 -27.10 15.45 -21.81
CA LEU A 740 -27.17 14.29 -20.92
C LEU A 740 -28.56 14.12 -20.31
N LYS A 741 -29.22 15.23 -19.95
CA LYS A 741 -30.58 15.20 -19.40
C LYS A 741 -31.60 14.68 -20.42
N ASP A 742 -31.48 15.07 -21.69
CA ASP A 742 -32.34 14.52 -22.75
C ASP A 742 -32.00 13.04 -23.02
N GLU A 743 -30.71 12.70 -22.93
CA GLU A 743 -30.20 11.38 -23.24
C GLU A 743 -30.55 10.32 -22.20
N LEU A 744 -30.49 10.68 -20.92
CA LEU A 744 -30.78 9.79 -19.80
C LEU A 744 -32.22 9.26 -19.82
N ARG A 745 -33.14 9.91 -20.54
CA ARG A 745 -34.48 9.37 -20.78
C ARG A 745 -34.47 7.98 -21.41
N ARG A 746 -33.41 7.63 -22.13
CA ARG A 746 -33.21 6.33 -22.78
C ARG A 746 -32.66 5.26 -21.84
N TYR A 747 -32.22 5.65 -20.64
CA TYR A 747 -31.50 4.80 -19.69
C TYR A 747 -32.17 4.87 -18.30
N PRO A 748 -33.31 4.19 -18.11
CA PRO A 748 -34.00 4.16 -16.82
C PRO A 748 -33.13 3.55 -15.71
N ASP A 749 -33.34 4.01 -14.48
CA ASP A 749 -32.62 3.64 -13.25
C ASP A 749 -31.15 4.11 -13.19
N LEU A 750 -30.72 5.01 -14.08
CA LEU A 750 -29.37 5.55 -14.09
C LEU A 750 -29.34 6.98 -13.55
N ALA A 751 -28.45 7.23 -12.59
CA ALA A 751 -28.03 8.56 -12.18
C ALA A 751 -26.65 8.90 -12.73
N VAL A 752 -26.42 10.19 -13.00
CA VAL A 752 -25.12 10.72 -13.43
C VAL A 752 -24.78 11.91 -12.55
N LEU A 753 -23.72 11.77 -11.74
CA LEU A 753 -23.06 12.91 -11.12
C LEU A 753 -22.18 13.56 -12.19
N ALA A 754 -22.79 14.50 -12.92
CA ALA A 754 -22.09 15.32 -13.88
C ALA A 754 -21.13 16.21 -13.09
N GLY A 755 -19.86 16.15 -13.45
CA GLY A 755 -18.81 16.93 -12.79
C GLY A 755 -19.09 18.43 -12.81
N THR A 756 -18.17 19.21 -12.27
CA THR A 756 -18.36 20.66 -12.23
C THR A 756 -18.16 21.30 -13.59
N TYR A 757 -18.79 22.46 -13.77
CA TYR A 757 -18.57 23.34 -14.92
C TYR A 757 -18.77 24.79 -14.52
N ARG A 758 -18.09 25.72 -15.20
CA ARG A 758 -18.28 27.16 -14.93
C ARG A 758 -19.48 27.69 -15.72
N HIS A 759 -20.38 28.37 -15.04
CA HIS A 759 -21.52 29.02 -15.66
C HIS A 759 -21.14 30.43 -16.15
N PHE A 760 -21.27 30.66 -17.45
CA PHE A 760 -21.12 31.98 -18.07
C PHE A 760 -22.52 32.49 -18.42
N GLY A 761 -23.10 33.29 -17.52
CA GLY A 761 -24.43 33.87 -17.72
C GLY A 761 -24.42 35.06 -18.68
N ASP A 762 -25.57 35.31 -19.32
CA ASP A 762 -25.79 36.37 -20.32
C ASP A 762 -25.76 37.79 -19.69
N SER A 763 -25.92 37.86 -18.37
CA SER A 763 -25.77 39.04 -17.54
C SER A 763 -24.94 38.70 -16.31
N VAL A 764 -24.38 39.72 -15.63
CA VAL A 764 -23.69 39.53 -14.35
C VAL A 764 -24.74 39.33 -13.24
N ASP A 765 -25.39 38.17 -13.28
CA ASP A 765 -26.35 37.74 -12.26
C ASP A 765 -25.64 37.03 -11.09
N ALA A 766 -26.42 36.46 -10.17
CA ALA A 766 -25.90 35.76 -9.00
C ALA A 766 -25.22 34.42 -9.33
N GLU A 767 -25.40 33.90 -10.55
CA GLU A 767 -24.86 32.61 -10.99
C GLU A 767 -23.72 32.76 -11.99
N HIS A 768 -23.52 33.94 -12.58
CA HIS A 768 -22.40 34.24 -13.47
C HIS A 768 -21.06 33.98 -12.77
N LEU A 769 -20.20 33.20 -13.43
CA LEU A 769 -18.93 32.66 -12.93
C LEU A 769 -19.05 31.69 -11.75
N MET A 770 -20.25 31.22 -11.40
CA MET A 770 -20.39 30.14 -10.43
C MET A 770 -20.00 28.81 -11.06
N GLU A 771 -19.25 27.99 -10.33
CA GLU A 771 -18.94 26.62 -10.74
C GLU A 771 -20.03 25.71 -10.20
N LYS A 772 -20.82 25.09 -11.09
CA LYS A 772 -21.99 24.28 -10.71
C LYS A 772 -21.67 22.79 -10.79
N MET A 773 -22.12 22.02 -9.80
CA MET A 773 -22.14 20.56 -9.80
C MET A 773 -23.58 20.06 -9.94
N THR A 774 -23.79 19.05 -10.77
CA THR A 774 -25.15 18.60 -11.13
C THR A 774 -25.30 17.09 -11.04
N LEU A 775 -26.31 16.63 -10.32
CA LEU A 775 -26.76 15.24 -10.32
C LEU A 775 -28.02 15.13 -11.18
N LEU A 776 -27.96 14.31 -12.22
CA LEU A 776 -29.09 13.95 -13.07
C LEU A 776 -29.56 12.55 -12.69
N TRP A 777 -30.87 12.35 -12.58
CA TRP A 777 -31.42 11.04 -12.21
C TRP A 777 -32.68 10.71 -13.00
N GLN A 778 -32.64 9.60 -13.74
CA GLN A 778 -33.81 9.01 -14.38
C GLN A 778 -34.33 7.85 -13.53
N PRO A 779 -35.48 7.98 -12.84
CA PRO A 779 -36.07 6.86 -12.12
C PRO A 779 -36.51 5.76 -13.08
N ASP A 780 -36.58 4.52 -12.60
CA ASP A 780 -37.23 3.43 -13.32
C ASP A 780 -38.76 3.66 -13.47
N ASP A 781 -39.41 2.86 -14.31
CA ASP A 781 -40.82 3.02 -14.63
C ASP A 781 -41.75 2.81 -13.42
N GLU A 782 -41.37 1.95 -12.47
CA GLU A 782 -42.17 1.64 -11.27
C GLU A 782 -42.10 2.80 -10.27
N LEU A 783 -40.90 3.31 -10.03
CA LEU A 783 -40.64 4.46 -9.17
C LEU A 783 -41.19 5.75 -9.79
N ALA A 784 -41.06 5.94 -11.10
CA ALA A 784 -41.68 7.07 -11.81
C ALA A 784 -43.21 7.10 -11.63
N ASP A 785 -43.86 5.93 -11.64
CA ASP A 785 -45.29 5.79 -11.34
C ASP A 785 -45.61 6.17 -9.90
N ALA A 786 -44.85 5.63 -8.94
CA ALA A 786 -45.05 5.91 -7.54
C ALA A 786 -44.80 7.39 -7.18
N LEU A 787 -43.86 8.04 -7.86
CA LEU A 787 -43.58 9.49 -7.77
C LEU A 787 -44.62 10.34 -8.54
N GLY A 788 -45.53 9.72 -9.29
CA GLY A 788 -46.58 10.42 -10.02
C GLY A 788 -46.08 11.21 -11.23
N VAL A 789 -44.95 10.81 -11.80
CA VAL A 789 -44.29 11.42 -12.97
C VAL A 789 -44.26 10.48 -14.19
N LYS A 790 -44.92 9.32 -14.12
CA LYS A 790 -45.00 8.37 -15.24
C LYS A 790 -45.60 9.05 -16.48
N GLY A 791 -44.88 8.93 -17.60
CA GLY A 791 -45.24 9.56 -18.87
C GLY A 791 -44.74 11.00 -19.06
N SER A 792 -44.11 11.62 -18.05
CA SER A 792 -43.52 12.96 -18.21
C SER A 792 -42.16 12.94 -18.91
N SER A 793 -41.54 11.78 -19.10
CA SER A 793 -40.16 11.64 -19.63
C SER A 793 -39.13 12.51 -18.87
N GLU A 794 -39.40 12.80 -17.59
CA GLU A 794 -38.61 13.77 -16.84
C GLU A 794 -37.45 13.13 -16.07
N VAL A 795 -36.25 13.59 -16.40
CA VAL A 795 -35.03 13.41 -15.61
C VAL A 795 -35.01 14.46 -14.50
N PHE A 796 -34.84 14.02 -13.25
CA PHE A 796 -34.64 14.91 -12.11
C PHE A 796 -33.25 15.52 -12.16
N GLN A 797 -33.15 16.79 -11.76
CA GLN A 797 -31.90 17.54 -11.76
C GLN A 797 -31.73 18.20 -10.39
N PHE A 798 -30.63 17.88 -9.73
CA PHE A 798 -30.21 18.46 -8.46
C PHE A 798 -28.90 19.21 -8.68
N GLN A 799 -28.78 20.43 -8.16
CA GLN A 799 -27.64 21.29 -8.47
C GLN A 799 -27.23 22.16 -7.28
N ARG A 800 -25.92 22.27 -7.06
CA ARG A 800 -25.31 23.21 -6.12
C ARG A 800 -24.08 23.88 -6.72
N GLY A 801 -23.71 25.05 -6.21
CA GLY A 801 -22.47 25.71 -6.59
C GLY A 801 -21.30 25.22 -5.72
N LYS A 802 -20.09 25.39 -6.24
CA LYS A 802 -18.84 25.21 -5.53
C LYS A 802 -18.66 26.33 -4.51
N LYS A 803 -18.15 25.98 -3.32
CA LYS A 803 -17.94 26.95 -2.23
C LYS A 803 -16.49 27.37 -2.05
N TYR A 804 -15.56 26.41 -2.04
CA TYR A 804 -14.15 26.65 -1.76
C TYR A 804 -13.29 26.58 -3.01
N ARG A 805 -12.36 27.51 -3.16
CA ARG A 805 -11.41 27.53 -4.28
C ARG A 805 -10.24 26.57 -4.08
N ALA A 806 -9.77 25.97 -5.17
CA ALA A 806 -8.48 25.30 -5.17
C ALA A 806 -7.37 26.37 -5.26
N VAL A 807 -6.75 26.67 -4.12
CA VAL A 807 -5.70 27.70 -4.02
C VAL A 807 -4.53 27.40 -4.96
N ALA A 808 -4.11 26.14 -5.05
CA ALA A 808 -3.00 25.68 -5.89
C ALA A 808 -3.25 25.86 -7.40
N ALA A 809 -4.51 25.91 -7.82
CA ALA A 809 -4.91 26.13 -9.21
C ALA A 809 -5.19 27.61 -9.52
N HIS A 810 -4.96 28.51 -8.56
CA HIS A 810 -5.28 29.94 -8.67
C HIS A 810 -6.73 30.22 -9.11
N GLU A 811 -7.66 29.35 -8.74
CA GLU A 811 -9.06 29.44 -9.16
C GLU A 811 -9.74 30.73 -8.71
N LEU A 812 -10.48 31.32 -9.63
CA LEU A 812 -11.38 32.44 -9.38
C LEU A 812 -12.77 32.10 -9.94
N PHE A 813 -13.75 32.00 -9.07
CA PHE A 813 -15.16 31.79 -9.39
C PHE A 813 -16.02 32.44 -8.31
N ARG A 814 -17.30 32.62 -8.62
CA ARG A 814 -18.28 33.15 -7.66
C ARG A 814 -18.74 32.03 -6.70
N PRO A 815 -18.44 32.10 -5.39
CA PRO A 815 -18.70 31.00 -4.47
C PRO A 815 -20.17 30.92 -4.07
N ASP A 816 -20.66 29.70 -3.90
CA ASP A 816 -21.96 29.43 -3.27
C ASP A 816 -21.85 29.59 -1.76
N VAL A 817 -22.75 30.38 -1.16
CA VAL A 817 -22.74 30.65 0.29
C VAL A 817 -23.65 29.68 1.07
N ARG A 818 -24.44 28.85 0.38
CA ARG A 818 -25.28 27.84 1.03
C ARG A 818 -24.44 26.84 1.82
N VAL A 819 -25.05 26.25 2.84
CA VAL A 819 -24.41 25.21 3.64
C VAL A 819 -24.22 23.97 2.78
N LEU A 820 -23.04 23.33 2.89
CA LEU A 820 -22.74 22.10 2.16
C LEU A 820 -23.71 20.99 2.58
N ALA A 821 -24.39 20.42 1.59
CA ALA A 821 -25.37 19.37 1.75
C ALA A 821 -25.33 18.42 0.54
N PRO A 822 -25.84 17.18 0.68
CA PRO A 822 -25.98 16.25 -0.43
C PRO A 822 -26.84 16.82 -1.55
N LEU A 823 -26.52 16.50 -2.80
CA LEU A 823 -27.37 16.91 -3.94
C LEU A 823 -28.76 16.25 -3.87
N PHE A 824 -28.82 15.00 -3.44
CA PHE A 824 -30.07 14.27 -3.27
C PHE A 824 -30.53 14.25 -1.81
N THR A 825 -31.72 14.78 -1.56
CA THR A 825 -32.51 14.54 -0.34
C THR A 825 -33.98 14.33 -0.69
N GLU A 826 -34.68 13.63 0.19
CA GLU A 826 -36.12 13.43 0.07
C GLU A 826 -36.87 14.77 0.06
N GLU A 827 -36.43 15.79 0.82
CA GLU A 827 -37.04 17.13 0.79
C GLU A 827 -36.88 17.79 -0.58
N CYS A 828 -35.67 17.81 -1.14
CA CYS A 828 -35.41 18.38 -2.46
C CYS A 828 -36.25 17.69 -3.55
N LEU A 829 -36.41 16.37 -3.48
CA LEU A 829 -37.26 15.63 -4.41
C LEU A 829 -38.73 16.05 -4.27
N LEU A 830 -39.23 16.17 -3.04
CA LEU A 830 -40.60 16.62 -2.77
C LEU A 830 -40.86 18.04 -3.27
N ASP A 831 -39.90 18.95 -3.13
CA ASP A 831 -40.01 20.32 -3.65
C ASP A 831 -40.10 20.34 -5.17
N ILE A 832 -39.29 19.54 -5.86
CA ILE A 832 -39.36 19.39 -7.32
C ILE A 832 -40.72 18.83 -7.75
N LEU A 833 -41.24 17.83 -7.04
CA LEU A 833 -42.55 17.24 -7.33
C LEU A 833 -43.69 18.24 -7.08
N ASN A 834 -43.64 18.99 -5.98
CA ASN A 834 -44.65 19.99 -5.64
C ASN A 834 -44.67 21.15 -6.64
N GLY A 835 -43.51 21.66 -7.05
CA GLY A 835 -43.42 22.75 -8.02
C GLY A 835 -44.01 22.41 -9.40
N LYS A 836 -44.11 21.12 -9.72
CA LYS A 836 -44.60 20.64 -11.03
C LYS A 836 -46.06 20.21 -11.01
N ARG A 837 -46.66 19.99 -9.83
CA ARG A 837 -48.05 19.50 -9.74
C ARG A 837 -49.04 20.65 -9.64
N LYS A 838 -50.09 20.60 -10.47
CA LYS A 838 -51.20 21.58 -10.45
C LYS A 838 -52.38 21.21 -9.51
N GLY A 839 -52.22 20.17 -8.68
CA GLY A 839 -53.28 19.68 -7.77
C GLY A 839 -52.74 18.83 -6.62
N GLY A 840 -53.57 18.62 -5.58
CA GLY A 840 -53.21 17.84 -4.39
C GLY A 840 -53.04 16.33 -4.65
N TRP A 841 -52.33 15.65 -3.76
CA TRP A 841 -52.17 14.19 -3.80
C TRP A 841 -53.47 13.50 -3.37
N SER A 842 -53.99 12.57 -4.19
CA SER A 842 -55.02 11.64 -3.70
C SER A 842 -54.45 10.71 -2.63
N SER A 843 -55.30 10.15 -1.76
CA SER A 843 -54.85 9.24 -0.69
C SER A 843 -54.08 8.02 -1.21
N SER A 844 -54.45 7.48 -2.37
CA SER A 844 -53.74 6.36 -3.01
C SER A 844 -52.36 6.78 -3.53
N GLN A 845 -52.27 7.93 -4.19
CA GLN A 845 -50.99 8.47 -4.66
C GLN A 845 -50.06 8.83 -3.52
N LEU A 846 -50.57 9.39 -2.42
CA LEU A 846 -49.77 9.71 -1.24
C LEU A 846 -49.22 8.43 -0.59
N LYS A 847 -50.03 7.36 -0.50
CA LYS A 847 -49.56 6.04 -0.02
C LYS A 847 -48.47 5.46 -0.92
N ALA A 848 -48.62 5.59 -2.25
CA ALA A 848 -47.61 5.14 -3.21
C ALA A 848 -46.30 5.94 -3.07
N LEU A 849 -46.40 7.28 -2.97
CA LEU A 849 -45.26 8.17 -2.75
C LEU A 849 -44.53 7.86 -1.44
N VAL A 850 -45.26 7.75 -0.32
CA VAL A 850 -44.66 7.44 0.99
C VAL A 850 -43.97 6.08 0.96
N ARG A 851 -44.60 5.08 0.33
CA ARG A 851 -43.97 3.77 0.15
C ARG A 851 -42.70 3.88 -0.69
N ALA A 852 -42.70 4.67 -1.76
CA ALA A 852 -41.51 4.89 -2.57
C ALA A 852 -40.40 5.61 -1.77
N LEU A 853 -40.70 6.68 -1.05
CA LEU A 853 -39.69 7.41 -0.29
C LEU A 853 -39.11 6.61 0.88
N ILE A 854 -39.92 5.80 1.57
CA ILE A 854 -39.45 5.05 2.74
C ILE A 854 -38.82 3.71 2.33
N HIS A 855 -39.46 2.99 1.40
CA HIS A 855 -39.13 1.60 1.10
C HIS A 855 -38.54 1.37 -0.31
N ALA A 856 -38.52 2.37 -1.20
CA ALA A 856 -37.85 2.18 -2.48
C ALA A 856 -36.32 2.15 -2.28
N PRO A 857 -35.62 1.37 -3.11
CA PRO A 857 -34.18 1.13 -2.98
C PRO A 857 -33.34 2.29 -3.53
N ASN A 858 -33.75 3.56 -3.37
CA ASN A 858 -32.97 4.67 -3.91
C ASN A 858 -31.72 4.91 -3.05
N LYS A 859 -30.63 4.26 -3.47
CA LYS A 859 -29.32 4.26 -2.80
C LYS A 859 -28.58 5.59 -2.92
N LEU A 860 -29.09 6.56 -3.69
CA LEU A 860 -28.55 7.93 -3.69
C LEU A 860 -28.61 8.58 -2.30
N ARG A 861 -29.52 8.13 -1.42
CA ARG A 861 -29.56 8.56 -0.01
C ARG A 861 -28.29 8.25 0.80
N TYR A 862 -27.43 7.35 0.33
CA TYR A 862 -26.17 7.04 1.01
C TYR A 862 -25.02 7.93 0.55
N CYS A 863 -25.24 8.80 -0.44
CA CYS A 863 -24.19 9.58 -1.08
C CYS A 863 -23.98 10.93 -0.41
N MET A 864 -22.71 11.35 -0.37
CA MET A 864 -22.30 12.73 -0.16
C MET A 864 -21.29 13.09 -1.25
N GLU A 865 -21.57 14.14 -2.03
CA GLU A 865 -20.65 14.63 -3.06
C GLU A 865 -19.77 15.75 -2.50
N LEU A 866 -18.45 15.59 -2.57
CA LEU A 866 -17.47 16.64 -2.22
C LEU A 866 -16.40 16.71 -3.30
N ILE A 867 -16.22 17.87 -3.92
CA ILE A 867 -15.11 18.07 -4.86
C ILE A 867 -13.79 18.25 -4.11
N CYS A 868 -12.68 18.25 -4.86
CA CYS A 868 -11.32 18.35 -4.33
C CYS A 868 -11.12 19.41 -3.22
N SER A 869 -11.52 20.65 -3.48
CA SER A 869 -11.32 21.77 -2.54
C SER A 869 -12.22 21.71 -1.30
N GLU A 870 -13.37 21.06 -1.40
CA GLU A 870 -14.33 20.92 -0.30
C GLU A 870 -13.96 19.76 0.61
N LEU A 871 -13.32 18.71 0.08
CA LEU A 871 -12.84 17.57 0.86
C LEU A 871 -11.83 17.98 1.93
N PHE A 872 -11.08 19.07 1.74
CA PHE A 872 -10.14 19.58 2.75
C PHE A 872 -10.79 19.93 4.09
N LEU A 873 -12.11 20.14 4.13
CA LEU A 873 -12.84 20.27 5.39
C LEU A 873 -12.74 18.99 6.26
N LEU A 874 -12.67 17.82 5.63
CA LEU A 874 -12.64 16.52 6.30
C LEU A 874 -11.22 16.02 6.58
N THR A 875 -10.20 16.56 5.90
CA THR A 875 -8.83 16.02 6.01
C THR A 875 -8.07 16.52 7.23
N SER A 876 -8.35 17.73 7.71
CA SER A 876 -7.74 18.26 8.94
C SER A 876 -8.50 19.46 9.50
N PRO A 877 -8.75 19.51 10.82
CA PRO A 877 -9.26 20.71 11.49
C PRO A 877 -8.39 21.95 11.28
N ALA A 878 -7.09 21.76 11.02
CA ALA A 878 -6.15 22.86 10.73
C ALA A 878 -6.53 23.65 9.47
N ASN A 879 -7.31 23.07 8.54
CA ASN A 879 -7.72 23.72 7.30
C ASN A 879 -8.83 24.77 7.51
N ARG A 880 -9.50 24.79 8.67
CA ARG A 880 -10.66 25.67 8.94
C ARG A 880 -10.33 27.15 8.79
N LYS A 881 -9.28 27.64 9.44
CA LYS A 881 -8.89 29.07 9.39
C LYS A 881 -8.38 29.48 8.00
N PRO A 882 -7.52 28.70 7.31
CA PRO A 882 -7.18 28.94 5.91
C PRO A 882 -8.40 29.00 4.99
N LEU A 883 -9.37 28.07 5.12
CA LEU A 883 -10.59 28.07 4.31
C LEU A 883 -11.45 29.32 4.55
N GLN A 884 -11.58 29.76 5.80
CA GLN A 884 -12.25 31.03 6.14
C GLN A 884 -11.54 32.23 5.48
N GLN A 885 -10.21 32.29 5.53
CA GLN A 885 -9.45 33.38 4.93
C GLN A 885 -9.61 33.43 3.41
N GLU A 886 -9.53 32.28 2.74
CA GLU A 886 -9.66 32.20 1.28
C GLU A 886 -11.10 32.48 0.82
N LEU A 887 -12.12 31.94 1.52
CA LEU A 887 -13.52 32.23 1.21
C LEU A 887 -13.82 33.74 1.39
N ALA A 888 -13.32 34.36 2.46
CA ALA A 888 -13.47 35.80 2.68
C ALA A 888 -12.80 36.65 1.60
N LYS A 889 -11.63 36.24 1.09
CA LYS A 889 -10.94 36.93 -0.01
C LYS A 889 -11.77 36.88 -1.31
N VAL A 890 -12.28 35.70 -1.67
CA VAL A 890 -13.07 35.53 -2.89
C VAL A 890 -14.40 36.25 -2.78
N LEU A 891 -15.12 36.14 -1.65
CA LEU A 891 -16.39 36.85 -1.45
C LEU A 891 -16.23 38.37 -1.60
N LYS A 892 -15.16 38.97 -1.06
CA LYS A 892 -14.87 40.41 -1.24
C LYS A 892 -14.72 40.80 -2.71
N GLN A 893 -14.14 39.94 -3.55
CA GLN A 893 -13.99 40.21 -4.99
C GLN A 893 -15.34 40.23 -5.72
N PHE A 894 -16.32 39.49 -5.23
CA PHE A 894 -17.68 39.42 -5.79
C PHE A 894 -18.71 40.27 -5.01
N ASN A 895 -18.25 41.24 -4.21
CA ASN A 895 -19.09 42.12 -3.37
C ASN A 895 -20.00 41.35 -2.37
N GLY A 896 -19.58 40.17 -1.93
CA GLY A 896 -20.26 39.39 -0.88
C GLY A 896 -19.85 39.83 0.53
N ASP A 897 -20.69 39.51 1.52
CA ASP A 897 -20.40 39.79 2.92
C ASP A 897 -19.35 38.83 3.47
N ALA A 898 -18.18 39.37 3.82
CA ALA A 898 -17.08 38.59 4.39
C ALA A 898 -17.14 38.45 5.92
N SER A 899 -18.07 39.14 6.59
CA SER A 899 -18.19 39.12 8.06
C SER A 899 -18.75 37.80 8.60
N GLU A 900 -19.58 37.11 7.81
CA GLU A 900 -20.24 35.85 8.20
C GLU A 900 -19.42 34.60 7.86
N VAL A 901 -18.25 34.75 7.23
CA VAL A 901 -17.46 33.60 6.71
C VAL A 901 -17.07 32.60 7.77
N GLY A 902 -16.78 33.07 8.99
CA GLY A 902 -16.54 32.18 10.13
C GLY A 902 -17.72 31.23 10.36
N GLN A 903 -18.94 31.78 10.43
CA GLN A 903 -20.17 31.00 10.64
C GLN A 903 -20.48 30.06 9.47
N LEU A 904 -20.21 30.50 8.23
CA LEU A 904 -20.43 29.67 7.04
C LEU A 904 -19.57 28.39 7.08
N VAL A 905 -18.26 28.52 7.30
CA VAL A 905 -17.34 27.37 7.36
C VAL A 905 -17.64 26.47 8.55
N ASP A 906 -17.98 27.07 9.69
CA ASP A 906 -18.30 26.33 10.91
C ASP A 906 -19.59 25.50 10.77
N SER A 907 -20.57 26.05 10.03
CA SER A 907 -21.82 25.36 9.72
C SER A 907 -21.56 24.19 8.77
N ASP A 908 -20.74 24.38 7.73
CA ASP A 908 -20.36 23.29 6.81
C ASP A 908 -19.68 22.14 7.57
N PHE A 909 -18.72 22.46 8.46
CA PHE A 909 -18.04 21.44 9.26
C PHE A 909 -19.00 20.63 10.14
N ARG A 910 -19.95 21.32 10.80
CA ARG A 910 -20.96 20.68 11.64
C ARG A 910 -21.89 19.79 10.83
N GLU A 911 -22.46 20.31 9.75
CA GLU A 911 -23.42 19.56 8.92
C GLU A 911 -22.77 18.35 8.25
N LEU A 912 -21.53 18.47 7.76
CA LEU A 912 -20.79 17.33 7.22
C LEU A 912 -20.53 16.26 8.28
N GLY A 913 -20.16 16.66 9.50
CA GLY A 913 -19.99 15.74 10.63
C GLY A 913 -21.28 14.97 10.92
N GLU A 914 -22.42 15.66 10.98
CA GLU A 914 -23.74 15.04 11.17
C GLU A 914 -24.17 14.15 9.99
N LEU A 915 -23.69 14.40 8.77
CA LEU A 915 -23.99 13.59 7.58
C LEU A 915 -23.23 12.26 7.56
N LEU A 916 -21.99 12.28 8.01
CA LEU A 916 -21.05 11.17 7.89
C LEU A 916 -20.93 10.33 9.17
N THR A 917 -21.40 10.83 10.32
CA THR A 917 -21.28 10.16 11.62
C THR A 917 -21.97 8.79 11.67
N VAL A 918 -21.32 7.84 12.35
CA VAL A 918 -21.86 6.50 12.63
C VAL A 918 -22.92 6.53 13.73
N ALA A 919 -22.90 7.54 14.61
CA ALA A 919 -23.78 7.65 15.77
C ALA A 919 -25.24 8.04 15.45
N GLN A 920 -25.65 7.91 14.17
CA GLN A 920 -26.96 8.16 13.57
C GLN A 920 -28.06 8.63 14.55
N SER A 921 -28.44 9.91 14.48
CA SER A 921 -29.49 10.49 15.33
C SER A 921 -30.90 10.29 14.75
N ASN A 922 -31.16 10.75 13.52
CA ASN A 922 -32.51 10.79 12.93
C ASN A 922 -32.57 10.38 11.43
N ARG A 923 -31.49 9.85 10.84
CA ARG A 923 -31.43 9.51 9.41
C ARG A 923 -30.45 8.39 9.10
N GLU A 924 -30.58 7.84 7.90
CA GLU A 924 -29.57 6.97 7.30
C GLU A 924 -28.29 7.76 7.02
N ARG A 925 -27.15 7.20 7.43
CA ARG A 925 -25.82 7.80 7.27
C ARG A 925 -25.44 7.91 5.79
N ARG A 926 -24.73 8.98 5.42
CA ARG A 926 -24.06 9.08 4.12
C ARG A 926 -22.76 8.27 4.15
N SER A 927 -22.82 7.01 3.76
CA SER A 927 -21.71 6.03 3.84
C SER A 927 -20.86 5.95 2.57
N VAL A 928 -21.24 6.66 1.50
CA VAL A 928 -20.51 6.72 0.23
C VAL A 928 -20.15 8.17 -0.08
N LEU A 929 -18.86 8.45 -0.15
CA LEU A 929 -18.32 9.75 -0.52
C LEU A 929 -17.96 9.75 -2.02
N LEU A 930 -18.59 10.62 -2.78
CA LEU A 930 -18.34 10.80 -4.20
C LEU A 930 -17.42 12.01 -4.39
N VAL A 931 -16.25 11.79 -4.98
CA VAL A 931 -15.22 12.83 -5.15
C VAL A 931 -14.90 13.02 -6.63
N PRO A 932 -15.68 13.85 -7.35
CA PRO A 932 -15.27 14.40 -8.64
C PRO A 932 -14.03 15.26 -8.46
N ALA A 933 -12.98 14.96 -9.23
CA ALA A 933 -11.67 15.57 -9.06
C ALA A 933 -11.02 15.94 -10.40
N CYS A 934 -10.19 16.98 -10.38
CA CYS A 934 -9.19 17.28 -11.39
C CYS A 934 -7.92 17.75 -10.67
N THR A 935 -7.06 16.81 -10.29
CA THR A 935 -5.91 17.11 -9.40
C THR A 935 -4.71 16.22 -9.63
N THR A 936 -3.51 16.80 -9.69
CA THR A 936 -2.25 16.04 -9.76
C THR A 936 -1.82 15.42 -8.43
N ARG A 937 -2.55 15.70 -7.34
CA ARG A 937 -2.23 15.27 -5.97
C ARG A 937 -3.09 14.07 -5.51
N SER A 938 -3.29 13.08 -6.37
CA SER A 938 -4.17 11.93 -6.11
C SER A 938 -3.90 11.24 -4.76
N ASN A 939 -2.64 11.17 -4.32
CA ASN A 939 -2.26 10.59 -3.02
C ASN A 939 -2.98 11.21 -1.82
N ASP A 940 -3.20 12.53 -1.81
CA ASP A 940 -3.88 13.20 -0.69
C ASP A 940 -5.31 12.67 -0.54
N TYR A 941 -5.97 12.43 -1.68
CA TYR A 941 -7.34 11.94 -1.76
C TYR A 941 -7.41 10.44 -1.45
N TRP A 942 -6.38 9.68 -1.82
CA TRP A 942 -6.25 8.28 -1.41
C TRP A 942 -6.14 8.16 0.11
N HIS A 943 -5.28 8.96 0.73
CA HIS A 943 -5.13 9.00 2.18
C HIS A 943 -6.41 9.51 2.87
N ALA A 944 -7.04 10.55 2.34
CA ALA A 944 -8.32 11.03 2.85
C ALA A 944 -9.41 9.94 2.77
N GLY A 945 -9.47 9.19 1.67
CA GLY A 945 -10.39 8.07 1.50
C GLY A 945 -10.12 6.91 2.47
N GLN A 946 -8.86 6.48 2.58
CA GLN A 946 -8.45 5.44 3.54
C GLN A 946 -8.74 5.86 4.98
N ALA A 947 -8.45 7.11 5.35
CA ALA A 947 -8.78 7.68 6.65
C ALA A 947 -10.30 7.74 6.87
N SER A 948 -11.09 8.10 5.86
CA SER A 948 -12.56 8.16 5.95
C SER A 948 -13.18 6.78 6.19
N VAL A 949 -12.66 5.75 5.51
CA VAL A 949 -13.05 4.35 5.72
C VAL A 949 -12.71 3.92 7.15
N LEU A 950 -11.52 4.24 7.67
CA LEU A 950 -11.12 3.84 9.02
C LEU A 950 -11.87 4.61 10.12
N ALA A 951 -12.03 5.92 9.96
CA ALA A 951 -12.57 6.80 11.00
C ALA A 951 -14.09 6.72 11.10
N SER A 952 -14.78 6.60 9.97
CA SER A 952 -16.25 6.65 9.92
C SER A 952 -16.85 5.45 9.20
N GLY A 953 -16.07 4.60 8.54
CA GLY A 953 -16.60 3.54 7.69
C GLY A 953 -17.20 4.06 6.39
N THR A 954 -16.71 5.18 5.87
CA THR A 954 -17.22 5.83 4.64
C THR A 954 -16.37 5.38 3.46
N ALA A 955 -16.96 4.70 2.47
CA ALA A 955 -16.26 4.34 1.25
C ALA A 955 -16.17 5.54 0.31
N THR A 956 -15.09 5.65 -0.45
CA THR A 956 -14.86 6.78 -1.34
C THR A 956 -14.79 6.34 -2.80
N VAL A 957 -15.50 7.03 -3.67
CA VAL A 957 -15.39 6.94 -5.13
C VAL A 957 -14.62 8.16 -5.61
N PHE A 958 -13.32 8.01 -5.80
CA PHE A 958 -12.45 9.08 -6.27
C PHE A 958 -12.35 9.02 -7.79
N CYS A 959 -12.93 10.02 -8.46
CA CYS A 959 -13.01 10.09 -9.93
C CYS A 959 -12.21 11.30 -10.43
N ASN A 960 -10.98 11.07 -10.86
CA ASN A 960 -10.06 12.07 -11.36
C ASN A 960 -10.00 12.08 -12.90
N THR A 961 -9.27 13.05 -13.46
CA THR A 961 -9.11 13.22 -14.91
C THR A 961 -7.87 12.50 -15.44
N HIS A 962 -7.88 12.17 -16.73
CA HIS A 962 -6.68 11.69 -17.44
C HIS A 962 -5.60 12.79 -17.49
N GLY A 963 -4.33 12.39 -17.47
CA GLY A 963 -3.15 13.26 -17.30
C GLY A 963 -2.75 13.43 -15.83
N ALA A 964 -3.73 13.46 -14.94
CA ALA A 964 -3.54 13.46 -13.49
C ALA A 964 -3.60 12.04 -12.89
N GLY A 965 -4.53 11.21 -13.36
CA GLY A 965 -4.67 9.79 -13.01
C GLY A 965 -5.12 9.53 -11.58
N GLY A 966 -5.15 8.26 -11.21
CA GLY A 966 -5.36 7.83 -9.84
C GLY A 966 -6.81 7.66 -9.42
N SER A 967 -7.76 7.67 -10.37
CA SER A 967 -9.15 7.33 -10.06
C SER A 967 -9.25 5.92 -9.49
N CYS A 968 -10.05 5.76 -8.44
CA CYS A 968 -10.25 4.48 -7.78
C CYS A 968 -11.45 4.48 -6.83
N PHE A 969 -11.91 3.28 -6.51
CA PHE A 969 -12.76 2.99 -5.37
C PHE A 969 -11.89 2.67 -4.15
N ILE A 970 -12.25 3.24 -3.00
CA ILE A 970 -11.54 3.09 -1.74
C ILE A 970 -12.52 2.56 -0.70
N GLY A 971 -12.26 1.34 -0.21
CA GLY A 971 -13.09 0.65 0.77
C GLY A 971 -12.24 0.04 1.88
N ILE A 972 -12.85 -0.83 2.70
CA ILE A 972 -12.14 -1.48 3.82
C ILE A 972 -10.96 -2.34 3.33
N ASP A 973 -11.06 -2.95 2.17
CA ASP A 973 -9.98 -3.74 1.56
C ASP A 973 -8.80 -2.87 1.08
N SER A 974 -8.98 -1.55 0.99
CA SER A 974 -7.93 -0.59 0.64
C SER A 974 -7.02 -0.22 1.80
N VAL A 975 -7.32 -0.69 3.02
CA VAL A 975 -6.51 -0.45 4.25
C VAL A 975 -6.09 -1.74 4.95
N VAL A 976 -6.76 -2.86 4.68
CA VAL A 976 -6.43 -4.16 5.27
C VAL A 976 -5.38 -4.87 4.40
N PRO A 977 -4.19 -5.21 4.93
CA PRO A 977 -3.19 -5.98 4.19
C PRO A 977 -3.78 -7.31 3.73
N GLN A 978 -3.65 -7.62 2.45
CA GLN A 978 -4.01 -8.94 1.95
C GLN A 978 -3.02 -9.97 2.50
N ASN A 979 -3.53 -11.05 3.09
CA ASN A 979 -2.70 -12.19 3.50
C ASN A 979 -1.91 -12.67 2.28
N GLY A 980 -0.60 -12.89 2.45
CA GLY A 980 0.34 -13.04 1.34
C GLY A 980 -0.09 -14.03 0.24
N ASN A 981 0.37 -13.79 -0.99
CA ASN A 981 0.11 -14.65 -2.15
C ASN A 981 0.60 -16.08 -1.87
N HIS A 982 -0.32 -17.00 -1.63
CA HIS A 982 0.00 -18.43 -1.54
C HIS A 982 -0.03 -19.02 -2.96
N ALA A 983 0.97 -19.84 -3.29
CA ALA A 983 1.00 -20.51 -4.59
C ALA A 983 -0.27 -21.36 -4.78
N GLY A 984 -0.95 -21.18 -5.92
CA GLY A 984 -2.15 -21.93 -6.28
C GLY A 984 -3.48 -21.38 -5.73
N ILE A 985 -3.51 -20.18 -5.15
CA ILE A 985 -4.73 -19.57 -4.61
C ILE A 985 -4.98 -18.18 -5.23
N VAL A 986 -6.09 -18.02 -5.95
CA VAL A 986 -6.65 -16.70 -6.32
C VAL A 986 -7.60 -16.24 -5.20
N HIS A 987 -7.20 -15.21 -4.46
CA HIS A 987 -7.95 -14.72 -3.29
C HIS A 987 -9.18 -13.86 -3.61
N LEU A 988 -9.24 -13.27 -4.82
CA LEU A 988 -10.27 -12.30 -5.18
C LEU A 988 -11.10 -12.83 -6.34
N LEU A 989 -12.42 -12.86 -6.14
CA LEU A 989 -13.34 -13.32 -7.15
C LEU A 989 -13.66 -12.19 -8.14
N THR A 990 -12.79 -11.97 -9.14
CA THR A 990 -12.97 -10.92 -10.14
C THR A 990 -13.32 -11.50 -11.52
N PRO A 991 -13.98 -10.74 -12.43
CA PRO A 991 -14.17 -11.16 -13.83
C PRO A 991 -12.86 -11.40 -14.60
N TYR A 992 -11.72 -11.01 -14.02
CA TYR A 992 -10.40 -11.00 -14.62
C TYR A 992 -9.40 -11.87 -13.83
N HIS A 993 -9.87 -12.95 -13.21
CA HIS A 993 -9.01 -14.00 -12.67
C HIS A 993 -8.10 -13.52 -11.53
N GLY A 994 -8.68 -12.78 -10.60
CA GLY A 994 -8.01 -12.15 -9.45
C GLY A 994 -7.47 -10.75 -9.72
N TRP A 995 -7.34 -10.34 -10.99
CA TRP A 995 -6.92 -9.00 -11.35
C TRP A 995 -8.05 -7.99 -11.13
N HIS A 996 -7.74 -6.86 -10.49
CA HIS A 996 -8.72 -5.80 -10.18
C HIS A 996 -8.08 -4.41 -10.21
N LYS A 997 -8.02 -3.79 -11.39
CA LYS A 997 -7.66 -2.37 -11.51
C LYS A 997 -8.92 -1.50 -11.36
N GLY A 998 -8.75 -0.36 -10.70
CA GLY A 998 -9.80 0.56 -10.29
C GLY A 998 -10.21 0.50 -8.81
N ILE A 999 -9.73 -0.47 -8.03
CA ILE A 999 -9.91 -0.52 -6.57
C ILE A 999 -8.54 -0.32 -5.90
N LEU A 1000 -8.45 0.64 -4.97
CA LEU A 1000 -7.19 0.97 -4.30
C LEU A 1000 -6.77 -0.15 -3.34
N GLN A 1001 -5.49 -0.49 -3.35
CA GLN A 1001 -4.88 -1.46 -2.44
C GLN A 1001 -4.10 -0.74 -1.31
N PRO A 1002 -3.83 -1.40 -0.16
CA PRO A 1002 -3.11 -0.80 0.97
C PRO A 1002 -1.72 -0.26 0.65
N ASN A 1003 -1.06 -0.83 -0.37
CA ASN A 1003 0.26 -0.42 -0.85
C ASN A 1003 0.21 0.73 -1.88
N GLY A 1004 -0.97 1.33 -2.11
CA GLY A 1004 -1.19 2.38 -3.11
C GLY A 1004 -1.31 1.90 -4.56
N ARG A 1005 -1.33 0.58 -4.81
CA ARG A 1005 -1.57 0.01 -6.15
C ARG A 1005 -3.06 -0.10 -6.46
N GLY A 1006 -3.38 -0.45 -7.70
CA GLY A 1006 -4.75 -0.73 -8.14
C GLY A 1006 -5.53 0.49 -8.63
N ALA A 1007 -5.08 1.72 -8.37
CA ALA A 1007 -5.68 2.91 -8.98
C ALA A 1007 -5.41 2.99 -10.50
N LEU A 1008 -6.26 3.72 -11.23
CA LEU A 1008 -6.04 3.98 -12.65
C LEU A 1008 -4.79 4.82 -12.86
N SER A 1009 -4.02 4.57 -13.93
CA SER A 1009 -2.80 5.34 -14.20
C SER A 1009 -3.12 6.73 -14.74
N LYS A 1010 -2.09 7.53 -15.04
CA LYS A 1010 -2.27 8.88 -15.63
C LYS A 1010 -2.75 8.84 -17.08
N THR A 1011 -2.40 7.78 -17.81
CA THR A 1011 -2.73 7.64 -19.23
C THR A 1011 -3.96 6.76 -19.45
N ASP A 1012 -4.47 6.12 -18.40
CA ASP A 1012 -5.64 5.26 -18.50
C ASP A 1012 -6.92 6.08 -18.77
N GLN A 1013 -7.65 5.71 -19.83
CA GLN A 1013 -9.01 6.18 -20.09
C GLN A 1013 -9.93 4.98 -19.97
N ALA A 1014 -10.69 4.88 -18.87
CA ALA A 1014 -11.48 3.70 -18.57
C ALA A 1014 -12.73 4.01 -17.76
N LEU A 1015 -13.77 3.22 -18.01
CA LEU A 1015 -14.96 3.10 -17.17
C LEU A 1015 -14.75 1.92 -16.22
N VAL A 1016 -14.80 2.16 -14.91
CA VAL A 1016 -14.69 1.12 -13.88
C VAL A 1016 -16.02 1.00 -13.16
N VAL A 1017 -16.53 -0.23 -13.03
CA VAL A 1017 -17.81 -0.53 -12.39
C VAL A 1017 -17.58 -1.43 -11.18
N VAL A 1018 -18.11 -1.03 -10.04
CA VAL A 1018 -17.95 -1.72 -8.75
C VAL A 1018 -19.30 -1.82 -8.05
N ASP A 1019 -19.56 -2.98 -7.45
CA ASP A 1019 -20.64 -3.18 -6.49
C ASP A 1019 -20.14 -2.80 -5.09
N LEU A 1020 -20.89 -1.95 -4.40
CA LEU A 1020 -20.57 -1.45 -3.06
C LEU A 1020 -21.77 -1.68 -2.14
N ASP A 1021 -21.61 -2.27 -0.96
CA ASP A 1021 -22.68 -2.40 0.02
C ASP A 1021 -22.70 -1.12 0.90
N PRO A 1022 -23.62 -0.16 0.66
CA PRO A 1022 -23.60 1.10 1.38
C PRO A 1022 -24.01 0.95 2.85
N VAL A 1023 -24.62 -0.18 3.24
CA VAL A 1023 -25.04 -0.43 4.62
C VAL A 1023 -23.91 -1.08 5.41
N HIS A 1024 -23.21 -2.04 4.80
CA HIS A 1024 -22.16 -2.84 5.47
C HIS A 1024 -20.75 -2.60 4.93
N VAL A 1025 -20.44 -1.34 4.59
CA VAL A 1025 -19.14 -0.89 4.05
C VAL A 1025 -17.95 -1.39 4.88
N VAL A 1026 -18.09 -1.39 6.21
CA VAL A 1026 -17.09 -1.90 7.17
C VAL A 1026 -17.72 -2.99 8.01
N SER A 1027 -17.94 -4.16 7.42
CA SER A 1027 -18.34 -5.35 8.19
C SER A 1027 -17.18 -5.82 9.07
N GLY A 1028 -17.36 -5.81 10.39
CA GLY A 1028 -16.39 -6.39 11.33
C GLY A 1028 -16.16 -7.89 11.08
N LYS A 1029 -15.03 -8.41 11.56
CA LYS A 1029 -14.75 -9.86 11.57
C LYS A 1029 -15.21 -10.44 12.92
N PRO A 1030 -15.99 -11.55 12.96
CA PRO A 1030 -16.42 -12.36 11.83
C PRO A 1030 -17.63 -11.76 11.09
N ARG A 1031 -17.58 -11.83 9.77
CA ARG A 1031 -18.69 -11.42 8.91
C ARG A 1031 -19.72 -12.55 8.82
N PRO A 1032 -21.04 -12.28 8.94
CA PRO A 1032 -22.07 -13.25 8.61
C PRO A 1032 -21.83 -13.87 7.23
N GLN A 1033 -21.79 -15.20 7.16
CA GLN A 1033 -21.30 -15.95 6.01
C GLN A 1033 -22.09 -15.72 4.71
N LEU A 1034 -23.33 -15.24 4.82
CA LEU A 1034 -24.23 -14.99 3.68
C LEU A 1034 -24.28 -13.51 3.26
N LEU A 1035 -23.56 -12.61 3.94
CA LEU A 1035 -23.49 -11.22 3.50
C LEU A 1035 -22.57 -11.09 2.27
N PRO A 1036 -22.97 -10.34 1.24
CA PRO A 1036 -22.25 -10.29 -0.02
C PRO A 1036 -21.09 -9.29 0.07
N GLU A 1037 -19.92 -9.52 -0.53
CA GLU A 1037 -18.67 -8.73 -0.33
C GLU A 1037 -18.88 -7.20 -0.23
N PRO A 1038 -18.23 -6.47 0.71
CA PRO A 1038 -18.49 -5.03 0.88
C PRO A 1038 -18.20 -4.22 -0.39
N MET A 1039 -17.23 -4.67 -1.19
CA MET A 1039 -16.85 -4.09 -2.46
C MET A 1039 -16.42 -5.19 -3.44
N SER A 1040 -16.90 -5.16 -4.68
CA SER A 1040 -16.51 -6.16 -5.70
C SER A 1040 -16.45 -5.55 -7.10
N LEU A 1041 -15.41 -5.90 -7.87
CA LEU A 1041 -15.20 -5.41 -9.23
C LEU A 1041 -16.16 -6.10 -10.21
N VAL A 1042 -16.97 -5.32 -10.91
CA VAL A 1042 -17.92 -5.80 -11.92
C VAL A 1042 -17.35 -5.70 -13.33
N ALA A 1043 -16.67 -4.58 -13.64
CA ALA A 1043 -16.05 -4.37 -14.94
C ALA A 1043 -14.93 -3.31 -14.90
N TYR A 1044 -13.90 -3.51 -15.73
CA TYR A 1044 -12.89 -2.55 -16.13
C TYR A 1044 -12.93 -2.47 -17.66
N LEU A 1045 -13.40 -1.33 -18.17
CA LEU A 1045 -13.67 -1.09 -19.58
C LEU A 1045 -12.76 0.04 -20.10
N PRO A 1046 -11.54 -0.28 -20.56
CA PRO A 1046 -10.65 0.70 -21.19
C PRO A 1046 -11.24 1.18 -22.51
N ILE A 1047 -10.97 2.44 -22.86
CA ILE A 1047 -11.54 3.12 -24.03
C ILE A 1047 -10.47 3.23 -25.11
N VAL A 1048 -10.80 2.79 -26.32
CA VAL A 1048 -10.04 3.05 -27.53
C VAL A 1048 -10.78 4.10 -28.36
N GLU A 1049 -10.05 5.11 -28.86
CA GLU A 1049 -10.59 6.12 -29.76
C GLU A 1049 -10.29 5.71 -31.20
N VAL A 1050 -11.34 5.60 -32.03
CA VAL A 1050 -11.22 5.25 -33.45
C VAL A 1050 -11.87 6.32 -34.33
N VAL A 1051 -11.44 6.44 -35.58
CA VAL A 1051 -12.03 7.37 -36.55
C VAL A 1051 -11.93 6.86 -37.99
N ASN A 1052 -13.02 6.98 -38.76
CA ASN A 1052 -12.98 6.86 -40.21
C ASN A 1052 -12.63 8.23 -40.81
N LYS A 1053 -11.37 8.42 -41.19
CA LYS A 1053 -10.86 9.72 -41.68
C LYS A 1053 -11.59 10.22 -42.93
N GLN A 1054 -11.96 9.31 -43.83
CA GLN A 1054 -12.63 9.68 -45.08
C GLN A 1054 -14.04 10.20 -44.80
N GLU A 1055 -14.85 9.43 -44.05
CA GLU A 1055 -16.21 9.83 -43.69
C GLU A 1055 -16.22 11.08 -42.79
N ASN A 1056 -15.34 11.11 -41.78
CA ASN A 1056 -15.20 12.26 -40.90
C ASN A 1056 -14.86 13.54 -41.67
N ALA A 1057 -13.98 13.45 -42.68
CA ALA A 1057 -13.62 14.58 -43.51
C ALA A 1057 -14.79 15.14 -44.32
N GLU A 1058 -15.61 14.27 -44.92
CA GLU A 1058 -16.78 14.69 -45.69
C GLU A 1058 -17.88 15.27 -44.79
N ASN A 1059 -18.17 14.60 -43.68
CA ASN A 1059 -19.26 14.96 -42.79
C ASN A 1059 -18.96 16.24 -42.01
N LEU A 1060 -17.75 16.40 -41.46
CA LEU A 1060 -17.35 17.62 -40.77
C LEU A 1060 -17.21 18.80 -41.74
N SER A 1061 -16.71 18.57 -42.95
CA SER A 1061 -16.70 19.60 -44.00
C SER A 1061 -18.11 20.06 -44.38
N THR A 1062 -19.08 19.14 -44.37
CA THR A 1062 -20.49 19.46 -44.65
C THR A 1062 -21.12 20.22 -43.49
N ALA A 1063 -20.83 19.84 -42.24
CA ALA A 1063 -21.29 20.53 -41.04
C ALA A 1063 -20.78 21.98 -40.95
N LEU A 1064 -19.61 22.26 -41.53
CA LEU A 1064 -18.98 23.59 -41.56
C LEU A 1064 -19.19 24.33 -42.90
N LYS A 1065 -20.11 23.87 -43.76
CA LYS A 1065 -20.32 24.45 -45.10
C LYS A 1065 -20.71 25.93 -45.09
N ASP A 1066 -21.43 26.37 -44.05
CA ASP A 1066 -21.94 27.73 -43.93
C ASP A 1066 -20.90 28.70 -43.33
N VAL A 1067 -19.80 28.18 -42.79
CA VAL A 1067 -18.75 28.95 -42.10
C VAL A 1067 -17.40 28.95 -42.85
N LEU A 1068 -17.27 28.11 -43.88
CA LEU A 1068 -16.08 28.00 -44.74
C LEU A 1068 -16.42 28.28 -46.21
N THR A 1069 -15.49 28.93 -46.94
CA THR A 1069 -15.62 29.02 -48.42
C THR A 1069 -15.51 27.63 -49.07
N PRO A 1070 -15.98 27.46 -50.33
CA PRO A 1070 -15.83 26.19 -51.05
C PRO A 1070 -14.38 25.67 -51.12
N GLU A 1071 -13.41 26.57 -51.30
CA GLU A 1071 -11.98 26.25 -51.25
C GLU A 1071 -11.55 25.83 -49.84
N GLY A 1072 -12.06 26.51 -48.80
CA GLY A 1072 -11.83 26.15 -47.41
C GLY A 1072 -12.34 24.75 -47.04
N GLN A 1073 -13.48 24.34 -47.60
CA GLN A 1073 -13.99 22.97 -47.44
C GLN A 1073 -13.05 21.93 -48.07
N SER A 1074 -12.49 22.23 -49.25
CA SER A 1074 -11.49 21.36 -49.89
C SER A 1074 -10.20 21.25 -49.04
N VAL A 1075 -9.72 22.39 -48.51
CA VAL A 1075 -8.57 22.43 -47.60
C VAL A 1075 -8.85 21.60 -46.34
N LEU A 1076 -10.02 21.75 -45.72
CA LEU A 1076 -10.40 20.99 -44.52
C LEU A 1076 -10.42 19.48 -44.80
N ARG A 1077 -11.05 19.04 -45.90
CA ARG A 1077 -11.05 17.61 -46.29
C ARG A 1077 -9.63 17.06 -46.45
N ARG A 1078 -8.74 17.82 -47.11
CA ARG A 1078 -7.33 17.43 -47.29
C ARG A 1078 -6.61 17.29 -45.94
N LEU A 1079 -6.84 18.22 -45.01
CA LEU A 1079 -6.21 18.22 -43.70
C LEU A 1079 -6.70 17.06 -42.81
N LEU A 1080 -8.01 16.77 -42.80
CA LEU A 1080 -8.59 15.68 -42.01
C LEU A 1080 -8.21 14.28 -42.53
N LYS A 1081 -7.86 14.16 -43.81
CA LYS A 1081 -7.36 12.91 -44.42
C LYS A 1081 -5.84 12.72 -44.28
N ALA A 1082 -5.13 13.73 -43.80
CA ALA A 1082 -3.68 13.64 -43.64
C ALA A 1082 -3.29 12.66 -42.53
N LYS A 1083 -2.13 11.99 -42.66
CA LYS A 1083 -1.57 11.14 -41.60
C LYS A 1083 -1.30 11.90 -40.30
N THR A 1084 -1.10 13.21 -40.38
CA THR A 1084 -0.87 14.11 -39.25
C THR A 1084 -2.16 14.47 -38.49
N PHE A 1085 -3.33 14.01 -38.95
CA PHE A 1085 -4.59 14.23 -38.26
C PHE A 1085 -4.98 13.03 -37.40
N PRO A 1086 -5.41 13.27 -36.15
CA PRO A 1086 -5.37 14.55 -35.41
C PRO A 1086 -4.03 14.79 -34.70
N ALA A 1087 -3.81 16.03 -34.22
CA ALA A 1087 -2.64 16.45 -33.45
C ALA A 1087 -3.02 16.91 -32.03
N PRO A 1088 -2.10 16.96 -31.04
CA PRO A 1088 -1.31 15.88 -30.43
C PRO A 1088 -1.97 15.27 -29.15
N CYS A 1089 -1.27 14.26 -28.57
CA CYS A 1089 -1.57 13.36 -27.44
C CYS A 1089 -2.46 12.16 -27.79
N ALA A 1090 -1.81 11.09 -28.26
CA ALA A 1090 -2.35 9.82 -28.80
C ALA A 1090 -3.42 10.04 -29.90
N PRO A 1091 -3.04 10.06 -31.19
CA PRO A 1091 -4.03 10.17 -32.25
C PRO A 1091 -4.99 8.95 -32.18
N PRO A 1092 -6.31 9.15 -32.31
CA PRO A 1092 -7.27 8.07 -32.51
C PRO A 1092 -6.81 7.21 -33.67
N HIS A 1093 -7.07 5.91 -33.53
CA HIS A 1093 -6.64 4.91 -34.50
C HIS A 1093 -7.60 4.90 -35.69
N GLU A 1094 -7.11 4.49 -36.86
CA GLU A 1094 -8.01 4.16 -37.96
C GLU A 1094 -8.81 2.91 -37.57
N HIS A 1095 -10.07 2.88 -37.99
CA HIS A 1095 -10.99 1.78 -37.66
C HIS A 1095 -10.39 0.42 -38.05
N ASP A 1096 -9.86 0.33 -39.27
CA ASP A 1096 -9.26 -0.88 -39.83
C ASP A 1096 -8.05 -1.38 -39.00
N VAL A 1097 -7.24 -0.47 -38.45
CA VAL A 1097 -6.08 -0.82 -37.62
C VAL A 1097 -6.52 -1.50 -36.32
N PHE A 1098 -7.60 -1.01 -35.70
CA PHE A 1098 -8.16 -1.64 -34.51
C PHE A 1098 -8.77 -3.01 -34.82
N GLU A 1099 -9.52 -3.13 -35.92
CA GLU A 1099 -10.11 -4.40 -36.36
C GLU A 1099 -9.05 -5.45 -36.68
N GLU A 1100 -7.97 -5.07 -37.37
CA GLU A 1100 -6.85 -5.92 -37.69
C GLU A 1100 -6.15 -6.42 -36.42
N ALA A 1101 -5.79 -5.51 -35.50
CA ALA A 1101 -5.11 -5.88 -34.25
C ALA A 1101 -5.94 -6.83 -33.39
N LEU A 1102 -7.26 -6.57 -33.28
CA LEU A 1102 -8.16 -7.45 -32.54
C LEU A 1102 -8.31 -8.82 -33.22
N THR A 1103 -8.41 -8.85 -34.55
CA THR A 1103 -8.49 -10.09 -35.33
C THR A 1103 -7.23 -10.92 -35.16
N GLU A 1104 -6.05 -10.32 -35.24
CA GLU A 1104 -4.77 -11.01 -35.03
C GLU A 1104 -4.63 -11.52 -33.60
N LEU A 1105 -5.05 -10.75 -32.58
CA LEU A 1105 -5.08 -11.21 -31.20
C LEU A 1105 -5.98 -12.44 -31.02
N LEU A 1106 -7.17 -12.43 -31.62
CA LEU A 1106 -8.10 -13.57 -31.55
C LEU A 1106 -7.58 -14.79 -32.33
N LYS A 1107 -6.88 -14.60 -33.45
CA LYS A 1107 -6.18 -15.67 -34.17
C LYS A 1107 -5.07 -16.29 -33.32
N ALA A 1108 -4.21 -15.46 -32.73
CA ALA A 1108 -3.15 -15.91 -31.82
C ALA A 1108 -3.72 -16.71 -30.64
N LYS A 1109 -4.86 -16.28 -30.08
CA LYS A 1109 -5.60 -17.04 -29.06
C LYS A 1109 -6.10 -18.40 -29.57
N ARG A 1110 -6.67 -18.47 -30.78
CA ARG A 1110 -7.20 -19.73 -31.35
C ARG A 1110 -6.08 -20.72 -31.69
N ASN A 1111 -4.92 -20.22 -32.11
CA ASN A 1111 -3.75 -21.01 -32.46
C ASN A 1111 -2.87 -21.36 -31.24
N ASP A 1112 -3.25 -20.91 -30.03
CA ASP A 1112 -2.49 -21.10 -28.79
C ASP A 1112 -1.06 -20.52 -28.84
N GLU A 1113 -0.89 -19.42 -29.59
CA GLU A 1113 0.40 -18.73 -29.77
C GLU A 1113 0.73 -17.81 -28.58
N LEU A 1114 -0.25 -17.51 -27.72
CA LEU A 1114 -0.09 -16.65 -26.54
C LEU A 1114 0.43 -17.44 -25.34
N LYS A 1115 1.64 -17.12 -24.88
CA LYS A 1115 2.31 -17.82 -23.76
C LYS A 1115 2.02 -17.14 -22.42
N PRO A 1116 1.77 -17.88 -21.32
CA PRO A 1116 1.49 -17.28 -20.01
C PRO A 1116 2.60 -16.41 -19.42
N ASP A 1117 3.86 -16.60 -19.81
CA ASP A 1117 5.00 -15.87 -19.24
C ASP A 1117 5.29 -14.56 -19.97
N VAL A 1118 5.08 -14.54 -21.28
CA VAL A 1118 5.46 -13.43 -22.18
C VAL A 1118 4.29 -12.86 -22.99
N GLY A 1119 3.11 -13.45 -22.97
CA GLY A 1119 1.97 -13.03 -23.80
C GLY A 1119 2.24 -13.33 -25.26
N GLY A 1120 2.65 -12.32 -26.03
CA GLY A 1120 3.02 -12.42 -27.44
C GLY A 1120 2.84 -11.07 -28.16
N GLU A 1121 3.41 -10.94 -29.36
CA GLU A 1121 3.41 -9.68 -30.13
C GLU A 1121 2.00 -9.17 -30.46
N ALA A 1122 1.07 -10.08 -30.81
CA ALA A 1122 -0.32 -9.71 -31.10
C ALA A 1122 -1.03 -9.08 -29.89
N LEU A 1123 -0.69 -9.51 -28.66
CA LEU A 1123 -1.20 -8.88 -27.43
C LEU A 1123 -0.60 -7.49 -27.25
N ASP A 1124 0.68 -7.32 -27.49
CA ASP A 1124 1.36 -6.02 -27.36
C ASP A 1124 0.85 -5.01 -28.38
N THR A 1125 0.64 -5.43 -29.63
CA THR A 1125 0.05 -4.58 -30.67
C THR A 1125 -1.37 -4.13 -30.32
N PHE A 1126 -2.21 -5.03 -29.80
CA PHE A 1126 -3.56 -4.68 -29.37
C PHE A 1126 -3.56 -3.77 -28.13
N ALA A 1127 -2.72 -4.07 -27.13
CA ALA A 1127 -2.63 -3.29 -25.90
C ALA A 1127 -2.16 -1.85 -26.15
N ALA A 1128 -1.26 -1.64 -27.14
CA ALA A 1128 -0.75 -0.34 -27.54
C ALA A 1128 -1.82 0.62 -28.11
N LEU A 1129 -3.02 0.12 -28.42
CA LEU A 1129 -4.15 0.94 -28.88
C LEU A 1129 -4.90 1.65 -27.73
N PHE A 1130 -4.59 1.30 -26.48
CA PHE A 1130 -5.23 1.87 -25.31
C PHE A 1130 -4.30 2.83 -24.57
N GLY A 1131 -4.86 3.77 -23.81
CA GLY A 1131 -4.07 4.73 -23.05
C GLY A 1131 -3.16 4.11 -21.99
N ASP A 1132 -3.53 2.95 -21.43
CA ASP A 1132 -2.70 2.17 -20.51
C ASP A 1132 -2.51 0.75 -21.05
N GLU A 1133 -1.49 0.58 -21.90
CA GLU A 1133 -1.11 -0.72 -22.48
C GLU A 1133 -0.85 -1.78 -21.39
N SER A 1134 -0.24 -1.37 -20.28
CA SER A 1134 0.13 -2.26 -19.19
C SER A 1134 -1.11 -2.86 -18.52
N ALA A 1135 -2.17 -2.07 -18.34
CA ALA A 1135 -3.43 -2.53 -17.77
C ALA A 1135 -4.09 -3.63 -18.60
N VAL A 1136 -4.19 -3.38 -19.92
CA VAL A 1136 -4.84 -4.30 -20.86
C VAL A 1136 -4.04 -5.59 -20.96
N ARG A 1137 -2.71 -5.47 -21.03
CA ARG A 1137 -1.80 -6.61 -21.05
C ARG A 1137 -1.88 -7.41 -19.75
N GLU A 1138 -1.75 -6.79 -18.59
CA GLU A 1138 -1.84 -7.47 -17.29
C GLU A 1138 -3.16 -8.23 -17.11
N ARG A 1139 -4.29 -7.63 -17.55
CA ARG A 1139 -5.61 -8.28 -17.52
C ARG A 1139 -5.64 -9.57 -18.33
N ILE A 1140 -5.11 -9.56 -19.56
CA ILE A 1140 -5.07 -10.75 -20.43
C ILE A 1140 -4.04 -11.76 -19.91
N MET A 1141 -2.92 -11.29 -19.37
CA MET A 1141 -1.91 -12.16 -18.74
C MET A 1141 -2.45 -12.85 -17.49
N ALA A 1142 -3.26 -12.18 -16.68
CA ALA A 1142 -3.96 -12.80 -15.54
C ALA A 1142 -4.91 -13.92 -16.01
N TRP A 1143 -5.62 -13.70 -17.12
CA TRP A 1143 -6.41 -14.76 -17.77
C TRP A 1143 -5.54 -15.95 -18.18
N LEU A 1144 -4.42 -15.73 -18.86
CA LEU A 1144 -3.53 -16.80 -19.30
C LEU A 1144 -2.99 -17.64 -18.14
N LYS A 1145 -2.63 -17.00 -17.03
CA LYS A 1145 -2.04 -17.66 -15.85
C LYS A 1145 -3.09 -18.35 -14.97
N ASN A 1146 -4.23 -17.70 -14.73
CA ASN A 1146 -5.13 -18.05 -13.64
C ASN A 1146 -6.51 -18.58 -14.09
N ARG A 1147 -6.81 -18.66 -15.40
CA ARG A 1147 -8.13 -19.12 -15.90
C ARG A 1147 -8.61 -20.46 -15.34
N HIS A 1148 -7.69 -21.36 -15.00
CA HIS A 1148 -8.01 -22.68 -14.47
C HIS A 1148 -8.46 -22.65 -12.99
N GLN A 1149 -8.07 -21.61 -12.24
CA GLN A 1149 -8.43 -21.46 -10.82
C GLN A 1149 -9.75 -20.71 -10.64
N GLN A 1150 -10.09 -19.83 -11.59
CA GLN A 1150 -11.27 -18.99 -11.49
C GLN A 1150 -11.95 -18.80 -12.85
N PRO A 1151 -12.66 -19.80 -13.39
CA PRO A 1151 -13.28 -19.69 -14.71
C PRO A 1151 -14.37 -18.62 -14.75
N ALA A 1152 -14.40 -17.83 -15.82
CA ALA A 1152 -15.43 -16.82 -16.05
C ALA A 1152 -16.49 -17.28 -17.08
N PRO A 1153 -17.73 -16.74 -17.05
CA PRO A 1153 -18.76 -17.04 -18.05
C PRO A 1153 -18.31 -16.65 -19.46
N LYS A 1154 -18.61 -17.53 -20.43
CA LYS A 1154 -18.28 -17.34 -21.85
C LYS A 1154 -19.48 -16.77 -22.61
N ALA A 1155 -19.23 -15.80 -23.47
CA ALA A 1155 -20.25 -15.08 -24.22
C ALA A 1155 -19.91 -14.97 -25.72
N GLY A 1156 -20.96 -14.78 -26.53
CA GLY A 1156 -20.88 -14.68 -27.99
C GLY A 1156 -20.60 -16.01 -28.69
N GLU A 1157 -20.60 -15.99 -30.03
CA GLU A 1157 -20.32 -17.17 -30.86
C GLU A 1157 -18.90 -17.71 -30.63
N GLU A 1158 -17.96 -16.81 -30.39
CA GLU A 1158 -16.55 -17.11 -30.10
C GLU A 1158 -16.29 -17.61 -28.67
N LYS A 1159 -17.32 -17.68 -27.83
CA LYS A 1159 -17.25 -18.13 -26.43
C LYS A 1159 -16.12 -17.45 -25.65
N LEU A 1160 -16.05 -16.12 -25.73
CA LEU A 1160 -15.03 -15.30 -25.09
C LEU A 1160 -15.42 -14.93 -23.66
N GLU A 1161 -14.42 -14.80 -22.80
CA GLU A 1161 -14.58 -14.39 -21.40
C GLU A 1161 -14.39 -12.87 -21.23
N PRO A 1162 -14.87 -12.26 -20.12
CA PRO A 1162 -14.76 -10.82 -19.86
C PRO A 1162 -13.41 -10.19 -20.16
N ALA A 1163 -12.30 -10.87 -19.84
CA ALA A 1163 -10.94 -10.38 -20.07
C ALA A 1163 -10.65 -10.02 -21.55
N TRP A 1164 -11.36 -10.63 -22.50
CA TRP A 1164 -11.22 -10.44 -23.94
C TRP A 1164 -12.26 -9.52 -24.56
N LEU A 1165 -13.35 -9.24 -23.84
CA LEU A 1165 -14.51 -8.52 -24.36
C LEU A 1165 -14.62 -7.11 -23.78
N ASP A 1166 -14.12 -6.89 -22.56
CA ASP A 1166 -14.36 -5.64 -21.86
C ASP A 1166 -13.47 -4.51 -22.36
N PHE A 1167 -14.00 -3.68 -23.25
CA PHE A 1167 -13.44 -2.41 -23.68
C PHE A 1167 -14.55 -1.61 -24.39
N LEU A 1168 -14.40 -0.29 -24.47
CA LEU A 1168 -15.32 0.58 -25.22
C LEU A 1168 -14.61 1.11 -26.46
N VAL A 1169 -15.32 1.09 -27.59
CA VAL A 1169 -14.84 1.64 -28.85
C VAL A 1169 -15.53 2.98 -29.08
N ALA A 1170 -14.82 4.07 -28.79
CA ALA A 1170 -15.30 5.42 -29.00
C ALA A 1170 -15.03 5.86 -30.45
N ASP A 1171 -16.03 5.70 -31.31
CA ASP A 1171 -15.95 6.13 -32.71
C ASP A 1171 -16.18 7.64 -32.84
N LEU A 1172 -15.11 8.37 -33.09
CA LEU A 1172 -15.09 9.83 -33.23
C LEU A 1172 -15.51 10.31 -34.61
N THR A 1173 -15.91 9.41 -35.52
CA THR A 1173 -16.38 9.78 -36.86
C THR A 1173 -17.59 10.70 -36.76
N TRP A 1174 -17.48 11.92 -37.31
CA TRP A 1174 -18.59 12.86 -37.37
C TRP A 1174 -19.73 12.27 -38.22
N ARG A 1175 -20.95 12.18 -37.68
CA ARG A 1175 -22.12 11.63 -38.42
C ARG A 1175 -22.90 12.76 -39.10
N ALA A 1176 -23.37 12.51 -40.33
CA ALA A 1176 -23.98 13.53 -41.19
C ALA A 1176 -25.42 13.97 -40.83
N ASN A 1177 -25.98 13.57 -39.68
CA ASN A 1177 -27.38 13.88 -39.36
C ASN A 1177 -27.59 15.35 -38.96
N GLU A 1178 -28.54 16.03 -39.62
CA GLU A 1178 -28.86 17.45 -39.40
C GLU A 1178 -29.31 17.75 -37.95
N ASP A 1179 -29.90 16.77 -37.26
CA ASP A 1179 -30.33 16.89 -35.85
C ASP A 1179 -29.18 16.70 -34.82
N TYR A 1180 -28.01 16.21 -35.26
CA TYR A 1180 -26.89 15.81 -34.40
C TYR A 1180 -25.60 16.55 -34.78
N ALA A 1181 -25.61 17.88 -34.69
CA ALA A 1181 -24.38 18.68 -34.71
C ALA A 1181 -24.02 19.11 -33.27
N PRO A 1182 -23.09 18.39 -32.59
CA PRO A 1182 -22.57 18.78 -31.29
C PRO A 1182 -22.07 20.22 -31.34
N SER A 1183 -22.75 21.06 -30.57
CA SER A 1183 -22.56 22.49 -30.59
C SER A 1183 -22.71 23.04 -29.20
N ILE A 1184 -21.93 24.07 -28.91
CA ILE A 1184 -21.88 24.75 -27.63
C ILE A 1184 -22.42 26.16 -27.77
N ARG A 1185 -23.09 26.63 -26.73
CA ARG A 1185 -23.55 28.01 -26.63
C ARG A 1185 -22.36 28.89 -26.23
N VAL A 1186 -22.11 29.92 -27.03
CA VAL A 1186 -21.05 30.90 -26.77
C VAL A 1186 -21.70 32.21 -26.31
N PRO A 1187 -21.74 32.50 -24.99
CA PRO A 1187 -22.29 33.75 -24.48
C PRO A 1187 -21.36 34.92 -24.84
N ALA A 1188 -21.90 36.14 -24.82
CA ALA A 1188 -21.11 37.35 -25.02
C ALA A 1188 -20.08 37.53 -23.87
N TRP A 1189 -18.91 38.11 -24.17
CA TRP A 1189 -17.91 38.38 -23.13
C TRP A 1189 -18.35 39.50 -22.17
N HIS A 1190 -19.15 40.45 -22.66
CA HIS A 1190 -19.73 41.52 -21.87
C HIS A 1190 -21.25 41.35 -21.80
N GLY A 1191 -21.80 41.18 -20.60
CA GLY A 1191 -23.25 41.30 -20.37
C GLY A 1191 -23.70 42.71 -20.72
N GLY A 1192 -24.70 42.84 -21.59
CA GLY A 1192 -25.02 44.08 -22.29
C GLY A 1192 -25.23 45.31 -21.39
N VAL A 1193 -24.29 46.25 -21.43
CA VAL A 1193 -24.64 47.67 -21.53
C VAL A 1193 -24.55 48.01 -23.01
N ASN A 1194 -25.70 48.11 -23.65
CA ASN A 1194 -25.80 48.49 -25.05
C ASN A 1194 -25.18 49.91 -25.21
N PRO A 1195 -24.04 50.10 -25.90
CA PRO A 1195 -23.41 51.43 -25.99
C PRO A 1195 -24.27 52.46 -26.76
N ASN A 1196 -25.34 52.00 -27.39
CA ASN A 1196 -26.24 52.81 -28.21
C ASN A 1196 -27.49 53.34 -27.47
N SER A 1197 -27.70 53.05 -26.18
CA SER A 1197 -28.87 53.56 -25.45
C SER A 1197 -28.60 54.76 -24.53
N THR A 1198 -27.37 55.27 -24.43
CA THR A 1198 -27.01 56.46 -23.63
C THR A 1198 -26.51 57.61 -24.50
N LYS A 1199 -27.30 57.96 -25.51
CA LYS A 1199 -27.30 59.31 -26.10
C LYS A 1199 -28.68 59.93 -25.97
N GLN A 1200 -29.14 60.12 -24.74
CA GLN A 1200 -30.07 61.20 -24.39
C GLN A 1200 -30.13 61.35 -22.87
N ASP A 1201 -30.09 62.61 -22.45
CA ASP A 1201 -30.24 63.16 -21.09
C ASP A 1201 -29.01 63.01 -20.18
N VAL A 1202 -28.06 63.97 -20.17
CA VAL A 1202 -28.10 65.34 -19.60
C VAL A 1202 -28.08 65.36 -18.08
N GLY A 1203 -26.99 65.92 -17.53
CA GLY A 1203 -27.08 66.90 -16.43
C GLY A 1203 -26.87 66.39 -15.00
N GLU A 1204 -25.85 66.96 -14.34
CA GLU A 1204 -25.74 67.25 -12.90
C GLU A 1204 -25.98 66.06 -11.94
N VAL A 1205 -24.98 65.52 -11.22
CA VAL A 1205 -24.22 66.09 -10.09
C VAL A 1205 -23.11 65.11 -9.74
#